data_AF-A0A7C3WI04-F1
#
_entry.id   AF-A0A7C3WI04-F1
#
_cell.length_a   1.000
_cell.length_b   1.000
_cell.length_c   1.000
_cell.angle_alpha   90.00
_cell.angle_beta   90.00
_cell.angle_gamma   90.00
#
_symmetry.space_group_name_H-M   'P 1'
#
loop_
_entity.id
_entity.type
_entity.pdbx_description
1 polymer ?
#
loop_
_entity_poly.entity_id
_entity_poly.type
_entity_poly.pdbx_seq_one_letter_code
_entity_poly.pdbx_strand_id
1 'polypeptide(L)'
;MREDVERNAMKLLPTVGPCMDRAWCAVSVLAVALLLAARGRAAPEEFIWFLQLRFQSNSAAVVQAGSVPGHLKTARRTRGEIQLDLLADDGQLLWRQAVPDPRILRLEYDDPERPGVLCQKVVRLAEAQVVFRVPGHAQGRRLAAYRSPPRALAEFAAAVPRPQRELLCVVELDQVQTHDRAQRLWPRSDPAPRSGAAPALDDAPLEAPRLLTLVTNGPSTNRVNLVFLAEGFRSTEEGLFTNALARTAHSILATAPLADYSNYFNVYGIFVASVDSGSDHPSQGLYRDTYFNSTYDSWGQARLVTIPPNDTSSHYEDGAGKVDRLLRTFLPDYDLAVLIVNDSDYGGSGGFPIVTTLHPAAPEVAIHEIGHAHAQLGDEYEAPFPDYPDTEEPNTTTQTNRLLVKWNAWILPVTPVPTPATPAYFDVVGLFEGAHYHEFGWFRPKYRCKMRTLYDPFCEVCGEALVKSTYELLHLIEEASPSAGASVPAVGTAPIPFTVRTLAPRAGDLEVQWYTNGILVAGATGPALSLLPTGLLEGSNSLAAVVHDATSRVRTDPEGILSERISWTVWRYNDPPALTIAHTPPMLILSWPASYSGVELEESPSLAPPAWAAVPAAPIRQGDRYVLTAEPIGTTRYFRLRIP
;
A
#
# COMPACT_ATOMS: atom_id res chain seq x y z
N MET A 1 -25.27 25.51 43.53
CA MET A 1 -25.22 26.56 44.58
C MET A 1 -23.82 27.16 44.50
N ARG A 2 -23.56 28.09 43.56
CA ARG A 2 -23.81 29.56 43.59
C ARG A 2 -23.03 30.28 44.69
N GLU A 3 -22.09 31.11 44.25
CA GLU A 3 -21.58 32.42 44.74
C GLU A 3 -20.12 32.54 44.24
N ASP A 4 -19.81 33.24 43.12
CA ASP A 4 -19.86 34.70 42.83
C ASP A 4 -19.27 35.58 43.95
N VAL A 5 -18.22 36.36 43.63
CA VAL A 5 -18.28 37.84 43.57
C VAL A 5 -16.87 38.45 43.37
N GLU A 6 -16.82 39.25 42.31
CA GLU A 6 -15.90 40.30 41.87
C GLU A 6 -15.30 41.22 42.96
N ARG A 7 -14.08 41.76 42.71
CA ARG A 7 -13.91 43.23 42.61
C ARG A 7 -12.60 43.71 42.01
N ASN A 8 -12.77 44.79 41.26
CA ASN A 8 -11.86 45.55 40.41
C ASN A 8 -11.07 46.64 41.14
N ALA A 9 -9.88 46.94 40.59
CA ALA A 9 -9.34 48.26 40.22
C ALA A 9 -9.08 49.37 41.26
N MET A 10 -7.90 50.01 41.16
CA MET A 10 -7.67 51.29 40.42
C MET A 10 -6.70 52.27 41.12
N LYS A 11 -5.96 53.02 40.26
CA LYS A 11 -5.22 54.30 40.45
C LYS A 11 -3.74 54.16 40.86
N LEU A 12 -2.77 54.76 40.16
CA LEU A 12 -2.71 56.12 39.61
C LEU A 12 -1.88 56.22 38.30
N LEU A 13 -2.39 57.02 37.35
CA LEU A 13 -1.75 57.69 36.20
C LEU A 13 -1.50 59.18 36.59
N PRO A 14 -1.07 60.14 35.74
CA PRO A 14 -0.40 60.12 34.40
C PRO A 14 0.76 61.16 34.27
N THR A 15 1.41 61.25 33.10
CA THR A 15 1.46 62.51 32.33
C THR A 15 1.72 62.20 30.85
N VAL A 16 0.88 62.76 29.99
CA VAL A 16 0.87 62.59 28.53
C VAL A 16 1.19 63.96 27.92
N GLY A 17 2.02 63.98 26.88
CA GLY A 17 2.15 65.09 25.93
C GLY A 17 2.44 64.52 24.53
N PRO A 18 1.69 64.88 23.46
CA PRO A 18 1.49 64.00 22.30
C PRO A 18 2.06 64.52 20.95
N CYS A 19 1.89 63.67 19.92
CA CYS A 19 1.85 63.93 18.47
C CYS A 19 3.18 64.15 17.71
N MET A 20 3.66 63.15 16.97
CA MET A 20 3.23 62.83 15.59
C MET A 20 4.10 61.71 14.97
N ASP A 21 3.40 60.68 14.50
CA ASP A 21 3.67 59.78 13.36
C ASP A 21 5.05 59.12 13.09
N ARG A 22 5.02 57.79 13.29
CA ARG A 22 5.36 56.70 12.35
C ARG A 22 6.65 56.85 11.52
N ALA A 23 7.64 56.00 11.84
CA ALA A 23 8.11 54.90 10.96
C ALA A 23 9.60 54.54 11.13
N TRP A 24 10.06 54.04 12.28
CA TRP A 24 11.38 53.39 12.36
C TRP A 24 11.40 52.26 13.41
N CYS A 25 11.21 51.02 12.97
CA CYS A 25 11.62 49.80 13.68
C CYS A 25 11.76 48.66 12.67
N ALA A 26 12.90 48.60 11.99
CA ALA A 26 13.27 47.46 11.14
C ALA A 26 14.80 47.29 11.09
N VAL A 27 15.43 47.24 12.25
CA VAL A 27 16.81 46.73 12.39
C VAL A 27 16.82 45.88 13.65
N SER A 28 16.78 44.56 13.47
CA SER A 28 17.30 43.49 14.39
C SER A 28 16.67 42.10 14.19
N VAL A 29 15.83 41.84 13.18
CA VAL A 29 15.25 40.48 12.97
C VAL A 29 15.93 39.67 11.86
N LEU A 30 16.83 40.26 11.05
CA LEU A 30 17.30 39.60 9.82
C LEU A 30 18.62 38.80 9.92
N ALA A 31 19.12 38.47 11.12
CA ALA A 31 20.40 37.75 11.29
C ALA A 31 20.29 36.33 11.90
N VAL A 32 19.08 35.85 12.22
CA VAL A 32 18.87 34.45 12.69
C VAL A 32 18.09 33.60 11.69
N ALA A 33 17.60 34.19 10.60
CA ALA A 33 16.85 33.48 9.54
C ALA A 33 17.73 32.86 8.43
N LEU A 34 19.06 33.02 8.48
CA LEU A 34 19.98 32.61 7.39
C LEU A 34 20.96 31.48 7.75
N LEU A 35 20.71 30.75 8.83
CA LEU A 35 21.44 29.52 9.17
C LEU A 35 20.54 28.26 9.22
N LEU A 36 19.29 28.36 8.76
CA LEU A 36 18.34 27.24 8.66
C LEU A 36 17.97 26.84 7.22
N ALA A 37 18.57 27.47 6.20
CA ALA A 37 18.29 27.19 4.79
C ALA A 37 19.38 26.37 4.07
N ALA A 38 20.26 25.68 4.80
CA ALA A 38 21.30 24.82 4.22
C ALA A 38 21.45 23.48 4.95
N ARG A 39 20.35 22.94 5.50
CA ARG A 39 20.19 21.49 5.61
C ARG A 39 19.15 21.13 4.59
N GLY A 40 19.53 20.40 3.54
CA GLY A 40 18.57 19.70 2.72
C GLY A 40 17.63 19.00 3.68
N ARG A 41 16.34 19.37 3.64
CA ARG A 41 15.32 18.53 4.27
C ARG A 41 15.46 17.20 3.55
N ALA A 42 16.06 16.22 4.22
CA ALA A 42 15.76 14.84 3.90
C ALA A 42 14.24 14.78 3.76
N ALA A 43 13.75 14.20 2.67
CA ALA A 43 12.34 13.90 2.54
C ALA A 43 11.87 13.32 3.89
N PRO A 44 10.72 13.75 4.44
CA PRO A 44 10.24 13.17 5.69
C PRO A 44 10.28 11.65 5.50
N GLU A 45 11.05 10.95 6.35
CA GLU A 45 11.20 9.50 6.25
C GLU A 45 9.81 8.91 6.10
N GLU A 46 9.56 8.14 5.04
CA GLU A 46 8.27 7.50 4.88
C GLU A 46 8.01 6.64 6.11
N PHE A 47 6.79 6.76 6.64
CA PHE A 47 6.40 6.06 7.86
C PHE A 47 4.99 5.53 7.71
N ILE A 48 4.66 4.54 8.54
CA ILE A 48 3.34 3.92 8.61
C ILE A 48 2.78 4.18 10.01
N TRP A 49 1.55 4.69 10.06
CA TRP A 49 0.76 4.74 11.27
C TRP A 49 0.17 3.36 11.56
N PHE A 50 0.37 2.88 12.78
CA PHE A 50 -0.28 1.71 13.35
C PHE A 50 -1.30 2.17 14.39
N LEU A 51 -2.57 1.94 14.13
CA LEU A 51 -3.68 2.43 14.94
C LEU A 51 -4.51 1.24 15.43
N GLN A 52 -4.35 0.88 16.69
CA GLN A 52 -5.17 -0.11 17.36
C GLN A 52 -6.50 0.55 17.75
N LEU A 53 -7.58 0.13 17.09
CA LEU A 53 -8.93 0.58 17.39
C LEU A 53 -9.73 -0.56 18.00
N ARG A 54 -10.54 -0.21 19.01
CA ARG A 54 -11.53 -1.08 19.64
C ARG A 54 -12.92 -0.68 19.15
N PHE A 55 -13.59 -1.60 18.48
CA PHE A 55 -14.95 -1.42 17.97
C PHE A 55 -15.97 -2.02 18.92
N GLN A 56 -17.03 -1.26 19.20
CA GLN A 56 -18.22 -1.68 19.94
C GLN A 56 -19.45 -1.16 19.20
N SER A 57 -20.50 -1.97 19.02
CA SER A 57 -21.78 -1.59 18.36
C SER A 57 -21.70 -0.47 17.30
N ASN A 58 -21.80 0.81 17.72
CA ASN A 58 -21.84 1.99 16.86
C ASN A 58 -20.70 3.00 17.14
N SER A 59 -19.61 2.57 17.77
CA SER A 59 -18.46 3.41 18.06
C SER A 59 -17.14 2.65 17.89
N ALA A 60 -16.07 3.41 17.70
CA ALA A 60 -14.72 2.92 17.84
C ALA A 60 -13.93 3.83 18.78
N ALA A 61 -13.01 3.24 19.54
CA ALA A 61 -12.11 3.97 20.44
C ALA A 61 -10.66 3.63 20.11
N VAL A 62 -9.79 4.62 20.16
CA VAL A 62 -8.34 4.41 20.04
C VAL A 62 -7.85 3.74 21.31
N VAL A 63 -7.22 2.56 21.15
CA VAL A 63 -6.54 1.86 22.24
C VAL A 63 -5.09 2.32 22.29
N GLN A 64 -4.42 2.25 21.15
CA GLN A 64 -3.04 2.66 21.00
C GLN A 64 -2.79 3.15 19.57
N ALA A 65 -1.88 4.10 19.44
CA ALA A 65 -1.45 4.63 18.16
C ALA A 65 0.06 4.86 18.19
N GLY A 66 0.74 4.64 17.06
CA GLY A 66 2.15 4.94 16.93
C GLY A 66 2.63 4.83 15.49
N SER A 67 3.78 5.42 15.19
CA SER A 67 4.39 5.35 13.86
C SER A 67 5.59 4.39 13.86
N VAL A 68 5.97 3.91 12.69
CA VAL A 68 7.27 3.28 12.42
C VAL A 68 7.75 3.71 11.03
N PRO A 69 9.06 3.85 10.79
CA PRO A 69 9.57 4.00 9.43
C PRO A 69 9.13 2.83 8.55
N GLY A 70 8.71 3.14 7.33
CA GLY A 70 8.17 2.15 6.39
C GLY A 70 7.31 2.77 5.30
N HIS A 71 7.07 2.00 4.25
CA HIS A 71 6.24 2.40 3.11
C HIS A 71 5.02 1.50 3.00
N LEU A 72 3.83 2.06 3.24
CA LEU A 72 2.58 1.36 2.99
C LEU A 72 2.14 1.60 1.55
N LYS A 73 2.16 0.55 0.73
CA LYS A 73 1.71 0.59 -0.66
C LYS A 73 0.22 0.92 -0.72
N THR A 74 -0.13 1.97 -1.45
CA THR A 74 -1.45 2.61 -1.40
C THR A 74 -2.47 2.05 -2.41
N ALA A 75 -2.08 1.11 -3.26
CA ALA A 75 -2.85 0.74 -4.45
C ALA A 75 -3.79 -0.48 -4.30
N ARG A 76 -4.11 -0.93 -3.09
CA ARG A 76 -5.15 -1.94 -2.95
C ARG A 76 -6.51 -1.29 -3.10
N ARG A 77 -7.26 -1.71 -4.13
CA ARG A 77 -8.73 -1.71 -4.00
C ARG A 77 -9.02 -2.48 -2.73
N THR A 78 -9.91 -1.99 -1.89
CA THR A 78 -10.27 -2.72 -0.68
C THR A 78 -11.75 -2.56 -0.48
N ARG A 79 -12.37 -3.58 0.12
CA ARG A 79 -13.80 -3.67 0.31
C ARG A 79 -14.07 -3.97 1.76
N GLY A 80 -15.22 -3.48 2.22
CA GLY A 80 -15.70 -3.80 3.55
C GLY A 80 -16.65 -2.73 4.07
N GLU A 81 -17.22 -3.03 5.21
CA GLU A 81 -18.26 -2.25 5.84
C GLU A 81 -17.70 -1.02 6.58
N ILE A 82 -16.41 -1.00 6.89
CA ILE A 82 -15.73 0.10 7.58
C ILE A 82 -14.86 0.85 6.57
N GLN A 83 -15.02 2.17 6.48
CA GLN A 83 -14.21 3.02 5.64
C GLN A 83 -13.34 3.94 6.48
N LEU A 84 -12.04 3.98 6.18
CA LEU A 84 -11.05 4.83 6.80
C LEU A 84 -10.67 5.95 5.83
N ASP A 85 -10.81 7.20 6.26
CA ASP A 85 -10.43 8.38 5.49
C ASP A 85 -9.34 9.15 6.25
N LEU A 86 -8.15 9.27 5.65
CA LEU A 86 -7.09 10.16 6.11
C LEU A 86 -7.33 11.54 5.52
N LEU A 87 -7.47 12.54 6.39
CA LEU A 87 -7.86 13.89 6.05
C LEU A 87 -6.79 14.90 6.46
N ALA A 88 -6.64 15.95 5.66
CA ALA A 88 -5.90 17.14 6.03
C ALA A 88 -6.68 18.04 7.00
N ASP A 89 -6.02 19.10 7.49
CA ASP A 89 -6.63 20.11 8.39
C ASP A 89 -7.86 20.77 7.75
N ASP A 90 -7.79 21.07 6.45
CA ASP A 90 -8.87 21.66 5.66
C ASP A 90 -9.96 20.67 5.26
N GLY A 91 -9.82 19.39 5.62
CA GLY A 91 -10.74 18.31 5.28
C GLY A 91 -10.50 17.67 3.91
N GLN A 92 -9.43 18.02 3.20
CA GLN A 92 -9.04 17.33 1.97
C GLN A 92 -8.78 15.84 2.23
N LEU A 93 -9.37 14.96 1.42
CA LEU A 93 -9.10 13.52 1.45
C LEU A 93 -7.70 13.25 0.88
N LEU A 94 -6.84 12.67 1.70
CA LEU A 94 -5.46 12.33 1.35
C LEU A 94 -5.30 10.85 1.04
N TRP A 95 -6.05 10.00 1.75
CA TRP A 95 -6.04 8.55 1.55
C TRP A 95 -7.34 7.94 2.04
N ARG A 96 -7.73 6.81 1.44
CA ARG A 96 -8.92 6.06 1.81
C ARG A 96 -8.69 4.56 1.69
N GLN A 97 -9.24 3.80 2.63
CA GLN A 97 -9.35 2.34 2.54
C GLN A 97 -10.70 1.88 3.07
N ALA A 98 -11.23 0.78 2.55
CA ALA A 98 -12.36 0.08 3.12
C ALA A 98 -11.91 -1.29 3.65
N VAL A 99 -12.38 -1.67 4.81
CA VAL A 99 -11.95 -2.89 5.52
C VAL A 99 -13.18 -3.61 6.06
N PRO A 100 -13.15 -4.95 6.16
CA PRO A 100 -14.24 -5.70 6.77
C PRO A 100 -14.52 -5.23 8.21
N ASP A 101 -15.76 -5.33 8.67
CA ASP A 101 -16.06 -5.10 10.10
C ASP A 101 -15.28 -6.10 10.97
N PRO A 102 -14.33 -5.64 11.80
CA PRO A 102 -13.48 -6.53 12.60
C PRO A 102 -14.25 -7.33 13.66
N ARG A 103 -15.51 -6.97 13.92
CA ARG A 103 -16.40 -7.72 14.83
C ARG A 103 -17.05 -8.93 14.16
N ILE A 104 -16.89 -9.08 12.85
CA ILE A 104 -17.43 -10.23 12.11
C ILE A 104 -16.25 -11.06 11.64
N LEU A 105 -15.93 -12.11 12.41
CA LEU A 105 -14.97 -13.10 11.97
C LEU A 105 -15.65 -14.00 10.94
N ARG A 106 -15.10 -14.03 9.74
CA ARG A 106 -15.52 -14.93 8.66
C ARG A 106 -14.36 -15.87 8.43
N LEU A 107 -14.52 -17.11 8.86
CA LEU A 107 -13.47 -18.10 8.86
C LEU A 107 -13.90 -19.24 7.95
N GLU A 108 -13.00 -19.62 7.05
CA GLU A 108 -13.19 -20.76 6.18
C GLU A 108 -12.18 -21.84 6.53
N TYR A 109 -12.59 -23.09 6.40
CA TYR A 109 -11.76 -24.26 6.69
C TYR A 109 -12.24 -25.44 5.86
N ASP A 110 -11.36 -26.40 5.59
CA ASP A 110 -11.71 -27.59 4.81
C ASP A 110 -12.59 -28.56 5.61
N ASP A 111 -13.61 -29.09 4.93
CA ASP A 111 -14.60 -29.98 5.51
C ASP A 111 -13.96 -31.32 5.93
N PRO A 112 -14.08 -31.70 7.23
CA PRO A 112 -13.53 -32.94 7.72
C PRO A 112 -14.02 -34.20 7.00
N GLU A 113 -15.26 -34.18 6.53
CA GLU A 113 -15.96 -35.30 5.92
C GLU A 113 -15.85 -35.28 4.39
N ARG A 114 -15.57 -34.12 3.79
CA ARG A 114 -15.51 -33.92 2.33
C ARG A 114 -14.26 -33.15 1.91
N PRO A 115 -13.09 -33.81 1.82
CA PRO A 115 -11.84 -33.16 1.44
C PRO A 115 -11.98 -32.33 0.15
N GLY A 116 -11.54 -31.09 0.21
CA GLY A 116 -11.59 -30.10 -0.86
C GLY A 116 -12.85 -29.24 -0.91
N VAL A 117 -13.86 -29.57 -0.09
CA VAL A 117 -15.04 -28.71 0.12
C VAL A 117 -14.75 -27.79 1.31
N LEU A 118 -15.02 -26.50 1.15
CA LEU A 118 -14.86 -25.54 2.24
C LEU A 118 -16.15 -25.47 3.08
N CYS A 119 -15.94 -25.35 4.38
CA CYS A 119 -16.93 -25.01 5.39
C CYS A 119 -16.66 -23.62 5.94
N GLN A 120 -17.69 -23.02 6.52
CA GLN A 120 -17.65 -21.63 6.96
C GLN A 120 -18.09 -21.48 8.40
N LYS A 121 -17.51 -20.47 9.06
CA LYS A 121 -17.92 -20.04 10.39
C LYS A 121 -17.97 -18.52 10.43
N VAL A 122 -19.16 -17.97 10.67
CA VAL A 122 -19.33 -16.58 11.08
C VAL A 122 -19.44 -16.50 12.59
N VAL A 123 -18.66 -15.61 13.17
CA VAL A 123 -18.71 -15.27 14.59
C VAL A 123 -18.88 -13.76 14.72
N ARG A 124 -19.92 -13.35 15.43
CA ARG A 124 -20.16 -11.94 15.76
C ARG A 124 -19.65 -11.66 17.16
N LEU A 125 -18.61 -10.84 17.24
CA LEU A 125 -18.04 -10.39 18.49
C LEU A 125 -18.81 -9.16 19.00
N ALA A 126 -19.04 -9.10 20.30
CA ALA A 126 -19.61 -7.90 20.94
C ALA A 126 -18.64 -6.71 20.84
N GLU A 127 -17.35 -7.01 20.92
CA GLU A 127 -16.23 -6.08 20.81
C GLU A 127 -15.12 -6.73 19.99
N ALA A 128 -14.41 -5.94 19.18
CA ALA A 128 -13.20 -6.38 18.49
C ALA A 128 -12.13 -5.31 18.56
N GLN A 129 -10.87 -5.73 18.70
CA GLN A 129 -9.70 -4.87 18.55
C GLN A 129 -8.96 -5.26 17.28
N VAL A 130 -8.50 -4.27 16.53
CA VAL A 130 -7.76 -4.47 15.27
C VAL A 130 -6.78 -3.33 15.07
N VAL A 131 -5.63 -3.64 14.47
CA VAL A 131 -4.65 -2.63 14.07
C VAL A 131 -4.82 -2.28 12.61
N PHE A 132 -5.06 -0.99 12.34
CA PHE A 132 -5.01 -0.45 10.99
C PHE A 132 -3.65 0.14 10.67
N ARG A 133 -3.19 -0.13 9.45
CA ARG A 133 -2.01 0.49 8.87
C ARG A 133 -2.45 1.62 7.95
N VAL A 134 -1.96 2.81 8.19
CA VAL A 134 -2.32 4.02 7.43
C VAL A 134 -1.03 4.67 6.93
N PRO A 135 -0.94 5.09 5.66
CA PRO A 135 0.29 5.69 5.15
C PRO A 135 0.54 7.04 5.86
N GLY A 136 1.79 7.30 6.20
CA GLY A 136 2.22 8.60 6.71
C GLY A 136 2.07 9.66 5.63
N HIS A 137 1.40 10.76 5.95
CA HIS A 137 1.24 11.91 5.05
C HIS A 137 1.62 13.20 5.77
N ALA A 138 2.44 14.04 5.14
CA ALA A 138 2.94 15.28 5.76
C ALA A 138 1.80 16.26 6.14
N GLN A 139 0.72 16.25 5.36
CA GLN A 139 -0.51 17.03 5.61
C GLN A 139 -1.59 16.23 6.36
N GLY A 140 -1.35 14.95 6.66
CA GLY A 140 -2.33 14.09 7.33
C GLY A 140 -2.50 14.46 8.79
N ARG A 141 -3.74 14.75 9.19
CA ARG A 141 -4.06 15.33 10.51
C ARG A 141 -5.12 14.54 11.24
N ARG A 142 -6.11 14.05 10.51
CA ARG A 142 -7.25 13.30 11.06
C ARG A 142 -7.44 12.00 10.33
N LEU A 143 -7.68 10.92 11.07
CA LEU A 143 -8.25 9.70 10.51
C LEU A 143 -9.70 9.58 10.97
N ALA A 144 -10.63 9.53 10.03
CA ALA A 144 -12.05 9.29 10.31
C ALA A 144 -12.44 7.88 9.87
N ALA A 145 -13.06 7.12 10.78
CA ALA A 145 -13.62 5.82 10.50
C ALA A 145 -15.14 5.93 10.37
N TYR A 146 -15.69 5.38 9.29
CA TYR A 146 -17.12 5.38 9.00
C TYR A 146 -17.64 3.97 8.80
N ARG A 147 -18.88 3.71 9.18
CA ARG A 147 -19.63 2.55 8.73
C ARG A 147 -20.35 2.91 7.43
N SER A 148 -20.08 2.14 6.39
CA SER A 148 -20.82 2.23 5.13
C SER A 148 -22.17 1.54 5.29
N PRO A 149 -23.26 2.12 4.74
CA PRO A 149 -24.56 1.47 4.76
C PRO A 149 -24.55 0.18 3.90
N PRO A 150 -25.32 -0.85 4.26
CA PRO A 150 -25.50 -2.04 3.41
C PRO A 150 -26.03 -1.64 2.02
N ARG A 151 -25.45 -2.20 0.95
CA ARG A 151 -25.76 -1.80 -0.44
C ARG A 151 -27.21 -2.04 -0.85
N ALA A 152 -27.95 -2.93 -0.19
CA ALA A 152 -29.40 -3.13 -0.39
C ALA A 152 -30.24 -1.85 -0.21
N LEU A 153 -29.73 -0.82 0.48
CA LEU A 153 -30.36 0.50 0.62
C LEU A 153 -29.87 1.54 -0.40
N ALA A 154 -28.79 1.26 -1.15
CA ALA A 154 -28.17 2.21 -2.07
C ALA A 154 -28.79 2.19 -3.49
N GLU A 155 -29.36 1.06 -3.92
CA GLU A 155 -29.89 0.90 -5.29
C GLU A 155 -31.37 1.31 -5.46
N PHE A 156 -32.09 1.64 -4.37
CA PHE A 156 -33.49 2.10 -4.42
C PHE A 156 -33.70 3.60 -4.23
N ALA A 157 -32.65 4.43 -4.19
CA ALA A 157 -32.77 5.84 -3.80
C ALA A 157 -32.37 6.82 -4.92
N ALA A 158 -33.14 6.88 -6.01
CA ALA A 158 -33.13 8.04 -6.90
C ALA A 158 -33.91 9.25 -6.34
N ALA A 159 -34.55 9.13 -5.16
CA ALA A 159 -35.37 10.18 -4.56
C ALA A 159 -35.25 10.34 -3.02
N VAL A 160 -34.29 9.66 -2.36
CA VAL A 160 -34.02 9.78 -0.91
C VAL A 160 -32.59 10.34 -0.74
N PRO A 161 -32.32 11.28 0.18
CA PRO A 161 -30.95 11.71 0.45
C PRO A 161 -30.07 10.48 0.71
N ARG A 162 -28.95 10.38 -0.02
CA ARG A 162 -28.00 9.25 0.05
C ARG A 162 -27.82 8.82 1.50
N PRO A 163 -27.91 7.51 1.84
CA PRO A 163 -27.68 7.08 3.22
C PRO A 163 -26.30 7.58 3.65
N GLN A 164 -26.30 8.49 4.62
CA GLN A 164 -25.07 9.09 5.15
C GLN A 164 -24.28 7.98 5.84
N ARG A 165 -22.99 7.86 5.50
CA ARG A 165 -22.07 6.97 6.23
C ARG A 165 -22.08 7.37 7.71
N GLU A 166 -22.20 6.39 8.61
CA GLU A 166 -22.24 6.64 10.04
C GLU A 166 -20.80 6.82 10.56
N LEU A 167 -20.48 7.96 11.16
CA LEU A 167 -19.15 8.19 11.74
C LEU A 167 -18.99 7.35 13.01
N LEU A 168 -17.96 6.49 13.04
CA LEU A 168 -17.65 5.62 14.17
C LEU A 168 -16.64 6.26 15.14
N CYS A 169 -15.60 6.88 14.60
CA CYS A 169 -14.61 7.63 15.37
C CYS A 169 -13.80 8.60 14.51
N VAL A 170 -13.16 9.56 15.16
CA VAL A 170 -12.12 10.42 14.58
C VAL A 170 -10.90 10.36 15.47
N VAL A 171 -9.73 10.20 14.86
CA VAL A 171 -8.42 10.18 15.53
C VAL A 171 -7.62 11.39 15.08
N GLU A 172 -7.28 12.27 16.01
CA GLU A 172 -6.39 13.41 15.78
C GLU A 172 -4.93 12.94 15.84
N LEU A 173 -4.27 12.84 14.69
CA LEU A 173 -2.92 12.26 14.55
C LEU A 173 -1.83 13.15 15.16
N ASP A 174 -2.05 14.46 15.24
CA ASP A 174 -1.10 15.40 15.86
C ASP A 174 -0.97 15.17 17.38
N GLN A 175 -2.06 14.73 18.03
CA GLN A 175 -2.01 14.35 19.45
C GLN A 175 -1.29 13.01 19.67
N VAL A 176 -1.24 12.15 18.64
CA VAL A 176 -0.45 10.93 18.63
C VAL A 176 1.04 11.24 18.45
N GLN A 177 1.40 12.19 17.58
CA GLN A 177 2.80 12.59 17.35
C GLN A 177 3.50 13.12 18.61
N THR A 178 2.78 13.81 19.50
CA THR A 178 3.37 14.35 20.75
C THR A 178 3.77 13.30 21.79
N HIS A 179 3.34 12.04 21.61
CA HIS A 179 3.79 10.91 22.43
C HIS A 179 5.09 10.26 21.91
N ASP A 180 5.64 10.72 20.78
CA ASP A 180 6.71 10.05 20.04
C ASP A 180 8.08 10.73 20.18
N ARG A 181 8.47 11.05 21.43
CA ARG A 181 9.89 11.05 21.80
C ARG A 181 10.14 9.88 22.75
N ALA A 182 10.64 8.82 22.13
CA ALA A 182 11.16 7.59 22.70
C ALA A 182 10.10 6.54 23.06
N GLN A 183 10.06 5.46 22.26
CA GLN A 183 10.38 4.10 22.70
C GLN A 183 9.64 3.54 23.93
N ARG A 184 8.54 4.16 24.39
CA ARG A 184 7.69 3.58 25.43
C ARG A 184 6.74 2.61 24.76
N LEU A 185 7.35 1.50 24.39
CA LEU A 185 6.83 0.14 24.44
C LEU A 185 5.29 0.11 24.45
N TRP A 186 4.71 -0.31 23.32
CA TRP A 186 3.67 -1.34 23.47
C TRP A 186 4.24 -2.31 24.52
N PRO A 187 3.63 -2.43 25.71
CA PRO A 187 4.26 -3.18 26.79
C PRO A 187 4.67 -4.53 26.22
N ARG A 188 5.94 -4.91 26.42
CA ARG A 188 6.32 -6.31 26.25
C ARG A 188 5.44 -7.06 27.25
N SER A 189 4.30 -7.56 26.80
CA SER A 189 3.63 -8.61 27.53
C SER A 189 4.55 -9.80 27.38
N ASP A 190 5.33 -10.05 28.44
CA ASP A 190 5.84 -11.40 28.68
C ASP A 190 4.63 -12.36 28.60
N PRO A 191 4.82 -13.58 28.08
CA PRO A 191 3.75 -14.57 28.08
C PRO A 191 3.27 -14.75 29.52
N ALA A 192 2.07 -14.30 29.84
CA ALA A 192 1.47 -14.58 31.13
C ALA A 192 1.07 -16.06 31.10
N PRO A 193 1.63 -16.93 31.97
CA PRO A 193 1.18 -18.31 32.04
C PRO A 193 -0.30 -18.32 32.48
N ARG A 194 -1.12 -19.17 31.85
CA ARG A 194 -2.46 -19.46 32.34
C ARG A 194 -2.37 -19.95 33.78
N SER A 195 -3.13 -19.34 34.68
CA SER A 195 -3.22 -19.76 36.08
C SER A 195 -3.84 -21.17 36.15
N GLY A 196 -2.99 -22.19 36.33
CA GLY A 196 -3.44 -23.58 36.49
C GLY A 196 -2.35 -24.65 36.37
N ALA A 197 -1.17 -24.36 35.81
CA ALA A 197 -0.08 -25.33 35.73
C ALA A 197 0.89 -25.20 36.92
N ALA A 198 1.34 -26.32 37.46
CA ALA A 198 2.36 -26.39 38.50
C ALA A 198 3.69 -25.78 38.02
N PRO A 199 4.51 -25.17 38.89
CA PRO A 199 5.72 -24.48 38.47
C PRO A 199 6.75 -25.50 37.96
N ALA A 200 7.08 -25.42 36.67
CA ALA A 200 8.19 -26.17 36.09
C ALA A 200 9.51 -25.44 36.40
N LEU A 201 10.47 -26.19 36.93
CA LEU A 201 11.85 -25.75 37.13
C LEU A 201 12.56 -25.77 35.77
N ASP A 202 12.54 -24.66 35.02
CA ASP A 202 13.56 -24.25 34.02
C ASP A 202 13.08 -22.98 33.27
N ASP A 203 12.94 -21.84 33.98
CA ASP A 203 12.63 -20.53 33.36
C ASP A 203 13.88 -19.88 32.74
N ALA A 204 14.48 -20.52 31.74
CA ALA A 204 15.35 -19.80 30.83
C ALA A 204 14.46 -18.88 29.96
N PRO A 205 14.76 -17.57 29.82
CA PRO A 205 13.95 -16.70 28.99
C PRO A 205 13.92 -17.23 27.56
N LEU A 206 12.72 -17.34 26.98
CA LEU A 206 12.53 -17.75 25.59
C LEU A 206 13.35 -16.85 24.67
N GLU A 207 13.86 -17.44 23.60
CA GLU A 207 14.66 -16.71 22.61
C GLU A 207 13.87 -15.54 22.02
N ALA A 208 14.53 -14.39 21.86
CA ALA A 208 13.89 -13.23 21.27
C ALA A 208 13.42 -13.54 19.83
N PRO A 209 12.25 -13.02 19.41
CA PRO A 209 11.80 -13.18 18.03
C PRO A 209 12.81 -12.63 17.03
N ARG A 210 12.91 -13.25 15.85
CA ARG A 210 13.83 -12.82 14.79
C ARG A 210 13.21 -12.91 13.40
N LEU A 211 13.63 -12.02 12.51
CA LEU A 211 13.31 -12.04 11.09
C LEU A 211 14.25 -13.00 10.35
N LEU A 212 13.67 -13.91 9.58
CA LEU A 212 14.34 -14.80 8.64
C LEU A 212 14.04 -14.32 7.22
N THR A 213 15.07 -14.20 6.40
CA THR A 213 14.91 -13.87 4.98
C THR A 213 15.04 -15.14 4.16
N LEU A 214 13.97 -15.57 3.49
CA LEU A 214 14.01 -16.75 2.62
C LEU A 214 14.37 -16.35 1.19
N VAL A 215 13.67 -15.36 0.62
CA VAL A 215 13.90 -14.85 -0.74
C VAL A 215 13.69 -13.35 -0.79
N THR A 216 14.62 -12.62 -1.39
CA THR A 216 14.46 -11.20 -1.76
C THR A 216 14.73 -11.03 -3.24
N ASN A 217 13.71 -10.69 -4.01
CA ASN A 217 13.80 -10.43 -5.44
C ASN A 217 13.95 -8.94 -5.78
N GLY A 218 13.91 -8.06 -4.78
CA GLY A 218 14.06 -6.61 -4.91
C GLY A 218 13.65 -5.86 -3.63
N PRO A 219 13.65 -4.52 -3.66
CA PRO A 219 13.21 -3.71 -2.52
C PRO A 219 11.79 -4.07 -2.07
N SER A 220 11.53 -4.08 -0.75
CA SER A 220 10.20 -4.35 -0.19
C SER A 220 9.14 -3.35 -0.67
N THR A 221 9.55 -2.13 -1.02
CA THR A 221 8.69 -1.10 -1.59
C THR A 221 8.20 -1.43 -3.00
N ASN A 222 8.88 -2.32 -3.73
CA ASN A 222 8.58 -2.65 -5.12
C ASN A 222 8.38 -4.17 -5.37
N ARG A 223 8.01 -4.93 -4.33
CA ARG A 223 7.74 -6.38 -4.38
C ARG A 223 6.67 -6.75 -3.38
N VAL A 224 5.75 -7.64 -3.71
CA VAL A 224 4.76 -8.15 -2.76
C VAL A 224 5.47 -8.88 -1.62
N ASN A 225 5.32 -8.41 -0.37
CA ASN A 225 6.00 -8.97 0.79
C ASN A 225 5.13 -10.02 1.50
N LEU A 226 5.44 -11.30 1.28
CA LEU A 226 4.78 -12.43 1.95
C LEU A 226 5.56 -12.78 3.22
N VAL A 227 4.89 -12.72 4.38
CA VAL A 227 5.50 -13.00 5.69
C VAL A 227 4.81 -14.17 6.38
N PHE A 228 5.60 -15.05 6.95
CA PHE A 228 5.13 -16.19 7.72
C PHE A 228 5.53 -16.07 9.18
N LEU A 229 4.64 -16.38 10.11
CA LEU A 229 4.92 -16.38 11.55
C LEU A 229 4.97 -17.82 12.09
N ALA A 230 5.91 -18.10 12.99
CA ALA A 230 6.06 -19.40 13.62
C ALA A 230 5.14 -19.54 14.85
N GLU A 231 4.28 -20.56 14.88
CA GLU A 231 3.44 -20.89 16.02
C GLU A 231 3.69 -22.33 16.48
N GLY A 232 3.86 -22.54 17.79
CA GLY A 232 4.08 -23.87 18.36
C GLY A 232 5.45 -24.48 18.06
N PHE A 233 6.45 -23.70 17.64
CA PHE A 233 7.83 -24.18 17.44
C PHE A 233 8.69 -23.81 18.64
N ARG A 234 9.35 -24.79 19.27
CA ARG A 234 10.37 -24.55 20.30
C ARG A 234 11.63 -23.93 19.68
N SER A 235 12.49 -23.34 20.51
CA SER A 235 13.78 -22.76 20.07
C SER A 235 14.65 -23.75 19.29
N THR A 236 14.62 -25.04 19.64
CA THR A 236 15.35 -26.11 18.94
C THR A 236 14.72 -26.54 17.61
N GLU A 237 13.53 -26.04 17.28
CA GLU A 237 12.72 -26.43 16.12
C GLU A 237 12.72 -25.36 15.01
N GLU A 238 13.59 -24.34 15.07
CA GLU A 238 13.75 -23.35 13.99
C GLU A 238 13.92 -24.03 12.62
N GLY A 239 14.74 -25.08 12.53
CA GLY A 239 14.95 -25.79 11.28
C GLY A 239 13.66 -26.43 10.72
N LEU A 240 12.74 -26.85 11.59
CA LEU A 240 11.41 -27.33 11.17
C LEU A 240 10.58 -26.18 10.61
N PHE A 241 10.57 -25.03 11.30
CA PHE A 241 9.89 -23.83 10.83
C PHE A 241 10.44 -23.35 9.48
N THR A 242 11.76 -23.22 9.31
CA THR A 242 12.36 -22.76 8.04
C THR A 242 12.04 -23.71 6.89
N ASN A 243 11.98 -25.02 7.15
CA ASN A 243 11.55 -25.99 6.14
C ASN A 243 10.06 -25.86 5.81
N ALA A 244 9.20 -25.65 6.81
CA ALA A 244 7.76 -25.42 6.60
C ALA A 244 7.50 -24.12 5.83
N LEU A 245 8.15 -23.03 6.23
CA LEU A 245 8.21 -21.74 5.55
C LEU A 245 8.51 -21.92 4.05
N ALA A 246 9.61 -22.61 3.73
CA ALA A 246 10.03 -22.82 2.35
C ALA A 246 9.00 -23.64 1.54
N ARG A 247 8.46 -24.71 2.14
CA ARG A 247 7.43 -25.54 1.48
C ARG A 247 6.14 -24.77 1.23
N THR A 248 5.61 -24.07 2.23
CA THR A 248 4.35 -23.33 2.10
C THR A 248 4.49 -22.17 1.11
N ALA A 249 5.60 -21.41 1.20
CA ALA A 249 5.89 -20.36 0.23
C ALA A 249 6.00 -20.92 -1.20
N HIS A 250 6.67 -22.06 -1.38
CA HIS A 250 6.75 -22.71 -2.68
C HIS A 250 5.36 -23.17 -3.17
N SER A 251 4.52 -23.79 -2.35
CA SER A 251 3.16 -24.19 -2.76
C SER A 251 2.32 -23.00 -3.23
N ILE A 252 2.39 -21.86 -2.53
CA ILE A 252 1.71 -20.62 -2.93
C ILE A 252 2.27 -20.09 -4.25
N LEU A 253 3.59 -19.87 -4.30
CA LEU A 253 4.23 -19.22 -5.44
C LEU A 253 4.40 -20.15 -6.65
N ALA A 254 4.18 -21.46 -6.54
CA ALA A 254 4.13 -22.38 -7.67
C ALA A 254 2.72 -22.53 -8.27
N THR A 255 1.70 -21.97 -7.62
CA THR A 255 0.32 -21.99 -8.14
C THR A 255 0.16 -20.96 -9.26
N ALA A 256 -0.38 -21.36 -10.41
CA ALA A 256 -0.66 -20.41 -11.49
C ALA A 256 -1.83 -19.47 -11.11
N PRO A 257 -1.77 -18.16 -11.45
CA PRO A 257 -0.72 -17.51 -12.22
C PRO A 257 0.49 -17.02 -11.40
N LEU A 258 0.48 -17.11 -10.08
CA LEU A 258 1.56 -16.58 -9.21
C LEU A 258 2.96 -17.10 -9.58
N ALA A 259 3.06 -18.35 -10.07
CA ALA A 259 4.29 -18.93 -10.60
C ALA A 259 5.02 -18.04 -11.62
N ASP A 260 4.26 -17.48 -12.56
CA ASP A 260 4.75 -16.65 -13.65
C ASP A 260 5.27 -15.30 -13.15
N TYR A 261 4.84 -14.88 -11.96
CA TYR A 261 5.15 -13.60 -11.33
C TYR A 261 5.91 -13.79 -10.01
N SER A 262 6.44 -14.98 -9.73
CA SER A 262 7.05 -15.30 -8.43
C SER A 262 8.28 -14.43 -8.11
N ASN A 263 8.92 -13.84 -9.12
CA ASN A 263 9.99 -12.85 -8.94
C ASN A 263 9.50 -11.48 -8.46
N TYR A 264 8.18 -11.24 -8.44
CA TYR A 264 7.57 -10.04 -7.88
C TYR A 264 7.30 -10.13 -6.38
N PHE A 265 7.58 -11.28 -5.77
CA PHE A 265 7.35 -11.54 -4.34
C PHE A 265 8.67 -11.58 -3.58
N ASN A 266 8.69 -10.99 -2.39
CA ASN A 266 9.69 -11.28 -1.36
C ASN A 266 9.06 -12.22 -0.32
N VAL A 267 9.88 -13.09 0.28
CA VAL A 267 9.43 -14.06 1.28
C VAL A 267 10.26 -13.96 2.55
N TYR A 268 9.57 -13.73 3.66
CA TYR A 268 10.15 -13.59 4.99
C TYR A 268 9.47 -14.53 5.99
N GLY A 269 10.21 -14.94 7.02
CA GLY A 269 9.68 -15.61 8.20
C GLY A 269 9.94 -14.78 9.46
N ILE A 270 9.05 -14.80 10.44
CA ILE A 270 9.29 -14.31 11.79
C ILE A 270 9.26 -15.53 12.69
N PHE A 271 10.44 -15.95 13.12
CA PHE A 271 10.53 -17.04 14.10
C PHE A 271 10.37 -16.47 15.51
N VAL A 272 9.51 -17.12 16.27
CA VAL A 272 9.34 -16.90 17.70
C VAL A 272 9.20 -18.27 18.37
N ALA A 273 9.92 -18.46 19.48
CA ALA A 273 9.89 -19.71 20.21
C ALA A 273 8.62 -19.81 21.07
N SER A 274 8.00 -20.98 21.04
CA SER A 274 6.98 -21.44 21.99
C SER A 274 7.62 -22.29 23.08
N VAL A 275 6.96 -22.41 24.25
CA VAL A 275 7.37 -23.33 25.32
C VAL A 275 7.15 -24.76 24.86
N ASP A 276 5.97 -25.02 24.30
CA ASP A 276 5.58 -26.32 23.77
C ASP A 276 5.62 -26.41 22.24
N SER A 277 5.80 -27.65 21.79
CA SER A 277 5.65 -28.05 20.39
C SER A 277 4.21 -28.50 20.17
N GLY A 278 3.56 -28.07 19.07
CA GLY A 278 2.17 -28.41 18.76
C GLY A 278 1.19 -27.25 18.90
N SER A 279 -0.09 -27.60 19.01
CA SER A 279 -1.22 -26.68 19.24
C SER A 279 -2.22 -27.33 20.23
N ASP A 280 -3.19 -26.56 20.73
CA ASP A 280 -4.27 -27.11 21.56
C ASP A 280 -5.19 -28.01 20.72
N HIS A 281 -5.58 -29.17 21.27
CA HIS A 281 -6.65 -30.03 20.76
C HIS A 281 -7.67 -30.31 21.88
N PRO A 282 -8.59 -29.36 22.16
CA PRO A 282 -9.53 -29.46 23.27
C PRO A 282 -10.42 -30.72 23.23
N SER A 283 -10.82 -31.19 22.05
CA SER A 283 -11.62 -32.42 21.90
C SER A 283 -10.86 -33.68 22.36
N GLN A 284 -9.53 -33.62 22.34
CA GLN A 284 -8.63 -34.69 22.79
C GLN A 284 -8.11 -34.46 24.21
N GLY A 285 -8.46 -33.33 24.85
CA GLY A 285 -7.93 -32.93 26.16
C GLY A 285 -6.44 -32.56 26.15
N LEU A 286 -5.89 -32.18 24.99
CA LEU A 286 -4.49 -31.77 24.84
C LEU A 286 -4.40 -30.24 24.82
N TYR A 287 -3.52 -29.70 25.65
CA TYR A 287 -3.26 -28.25 25.73
C TYR A 287 -1.75 -28.00 25.75
N ARG A 288 -1.29 -26.96 25.06
CA ARG A 288 0.09 -26.58 24.80
C ARG A 288 0.31 -25.11 25.15
N ASP A 289 1.43 -24.81 25.80
CA ASP A 289 1.85 -23.43 26.04
C ASP A 289 2.60 -22.88 24.81
N THR A 290 1.86 -22.27 23.89
CA THR A 290 2.40 -21.76 22.62
C THR A 290 2.32 -20.24 22.54
N TYR A 291 3.17 -19.66 21.69
CA TYR A 291 3.34 -18.20 21.66
C TYR A 291 2.05 -17.46 21.30
N PHE A 292 1.27 -17.94 20.32
CA PHE A 292 0.01 -17.31 19.90
C PHE A 292 -1.25 -17.99 20.44
N ASN A 293 -1.12 -19.03 21.28
CA ASN A 293 -2.25 -19.81 21.80
C ASN A 293 -3.16 -20.36 20.70
N SER A 294 -2.59 -20.95 19.65
CA SER A 294 -3.38 -21.61 18.62
C SER A 294 -4.15 -22.81 19.17
N THR A 295 -5.35 -23.02 18.64
CA THR A 295 -6.22 -24.14 19.03
C THR A 295 -7.00 -24.68 17.85
N TYR A 296 -7.08 -26.01 17.77
CA TYR A 296 -8.06 -26.74 16.97
C TYR A 296 -9.45 -26.68 17.65
N ASP A 297 -10.44 -27.30 17.00
CA ASP A 297 -11.80 -27.47 17.52
C ASP A 297 -12.54 -26.15 17.80
N SER A 298 -12.10 -25.04 17.20
CA SER A 298 -12.67 -23.72 17.45
C SER A 298 -14.16 -23.69 17.09
N TRP A 299 -15.01 -23.28 18.03
CA TRP A 299 -16.47 -23.36 17.96
C TRP A 299 -17.01 -24.74 17.56
N GLY A 300 -16.35 -25.80 18.02
CA GLY A 300 -16.72 -27.19 17.78
C GLY A 300 -16.42 -27.70 16.37
N GLN A 301 -15.58 -27.01 15.60
CA GLN A 301 -15.20 -27.40 14.24
C GLN A 301 -13.80 -28.01 14.23
N ALA A 302 -13.71 -29.32 13.97
CA ALA A 302 -12.48 -30.10 14.20
C ALA A 302 -11.23 -29.55 13.50
N ARG A 303 -11.33 -29.12 12.24
CA ARG A 303 -10.20 -28.65 11.42
C ARG A 303 -9.99 -27.13 11.46
N LEU A 304 -10.85 -26.40 12.17
CA LEU A 304 -10.77 -24.95 12.27
C LEU A 304 -9.74 -24.57 13.33
N VAL A 305 -8.58 -24.10 12.87
CA VAL A 305 -7.48 -23.67 13.73
C VAL A 305 -7.52 -22.15 13.86
N THR A 306 -7.57 -21.63 15.08
CA THR A 306 -7.58 -20.17 15.31
C THR A 306 -6.63 -19.75 16.42
N ILE A 307 -6.41 -18.44 16.52
CA ILE A 307 -5.74 -17.78 17.65
C ILE A 307 -6.71 -16.76 18.29
N PRO A 308 -6.49 -16.35 19.56
CA PRO A 308 -7.31 -15.34 20.19
C PRO A 308 -7.33 -14.01 19.40
N PRO A 309 -8.46 -13.28 19.37
CA PRO A 309 -9.72 -13.60 20.03
C PRO A 309 -10.51 -14.71 19.33
N ASN A 310 -10.89 -15.74 20.08
CA ASN A 310 -11.69 -16.89 19.64
C ASN A 310 -12.62 -17.36 20.79
N ASP A 311 -13.18 -18.57 20.70
CA ASP A 311 -14.05 -19.15 21.75
C ASP A 311 -13.31 -19.59 23.01
N THR A 312 -11.98 -19.74 22.96
CA THR A 312 -11.18 -20.15 24.12
C THR A 312 -10.59 -18.96 24.90
N SER A 313 -10.41 -17.82 24.23
CA SER A 313 -10.01 -16.55 24.85
C SER A 313 -10.49 -15.37 23.99
N SER A 314 -11.17 -14.41 24.61
CA SER A 314 -11.56 -13.15 23.95
C SER A 314 -10.46 -12.08 24.01
N HIS A 315 -9.32 -12.37 24.64
CA HIS A 315 -8.25 -11.41 24.84
C HIS A 315 -7.40 -11.26 23.57
N TYR A 316 -7.55 -10.14 22.88
CA TYR A 316 -6.80 -9.80 21.67
C TYR A 316 -5.27 -9.89 21.84
N GLU A 317 -4.75 -9.51 23.01
CA GLU A 317 -3.32 -9.48 23.30
C GLU A 317 -2.66 -10.86 23.41
N ASP A 318 -3.47 -11.92 23.51
CA ASP A 318 -3.00 -13.31 23.65
C ASP A 318 -2.65 -13.96 22.30
N GLY A 319 -3.19 -13.44 21.19
CA GLY A 319 -3.05 -13.99 19.83
C GLY A 319 -2.82 -12.89 18.80
N ALA A 320 -3.89 -12.38 18.18
CA ALA A 320 -3.85 -11.39 17.10
C ALA A 320 -3.01 -10.14 17.43
N GLY A 321 -3.05 -9.64 18.66
CA GLY A 321 -2.20 -8.53 19.10
C GLY A 321 -0.71 -8.85 19.08
N LYS A 322 -0.31 -10.10 19.35
CA LYS A 322 1.08 -10.55 19.19
C LYS A 322 1.49 -10.60 17.72
N VAL A 323 0.58 -11.01 16.82
CA VAL A 323 0.83 -11.01 15.37
C VAL A 323 1.10 -9.58 14.90
N ASP A 324 0.20 -8.65 15.23
CA ASP A 324 0.32 -7.24 14.84
C ASP A 324 1.61 -6.59 15.39
N ARG A 325 2.00 -6.92 16.64
CA ARG A 325 3.28 -6.47 17.22
C ARG A 325 4.49 -6.94 16.43
N LEU A 326 4.55 -8.23 16.09
CA LEU A 326 5.68 -8.81 15.38
C LEU A 326 5.79 -8.25 13.96
N LEU A 327 4.65 -8.15 13.26
CA LEU A 327 4.60 -7.56 11.93
C LEU A 327 5.05 -6.10 11.93
N ARG A 328 4.55 -5.29 12.87
CA ARG A 328 5.00 -3.90 13.05
C ARG A 328 6.50 -3.78 13.33
N THR A 329 7.06 -4.72 14.11
CA THR A 329 8.45 -4.66 14.57
C THR A 329 9.43 -5.08 13.47
N PHE A 330 9.13 -6.17 12.75
CA PHE A 330 10.09 -6.80 11.85
C PHE A 330 9.84 -6.51 10.38
N LEU A 331 8.59 -6.30 9.97
CA LEU A 331 8.25 -6.11 8.56
C LEU A 331 6.96 -5.27 8.40
N PRO A 332 6.94 -3.98 8.77
CA PRO A 332 5.74 -3.16 8.75
C PRO A 332 5.12 -3.01 7.34
N ASP A 333 5.95 -3.15 6.31
CA ASP A 333 5.60 -3.08 4.88
C ASP A 333 5.07 -4.42 4.32
N TYR A 334 4.67 -5.37 5.18
CA TYR A 334 4.14 -6.66 4.75
C TYR A 334 2.88 -6.51 3.89
N ASP A 335 2.68 -7.42 2.96
CA ASP A 335 1.51 -7.45 2.10
C ASP A 335 0.53 -8.56 2.48
N LEU A 336 1.07 -9.73 2.82
CA LEU A 336 0.29 -10.94 3.11
C LEU A 336 0.95 -11.64 4.30
N ALA A 337 0.15 -12.04 5.29
CA ALA A 337 0.65 -12.69 6.50
C ALA A 337 0.02 -14.07 6.67
N VAL A 338 0.86 -15.07 6.93
CA VAL A 338 0.47 -16.47 7.15
C VAL A 338 1.03 -16.94 8.48
N LEU A 339 0.24 -17.58 9.32
CA LEU A 339 0.67 -18.25 10.54
C LEU A 339 0.87 -19.74 10.24
N ILE A 340 2.08 -20.25 10.44
CA ILE A 340 2.36 -21.69 10.34
C ILE A 340 2.30 -22.28 11.74
N VAL A 341 1.37 -23.20 11.96
CA VAL A 341 1.21 -23.95 13.22
C VAL A 341 1.99 -25.25 13.14
N ASN A 342 2.87 -25.49 14.12
CA ASN A 342 3.70 -26.69 14.24
C ASN A 342 2.90 -27.92 14.66
N ASP A 343 1.93 -28.32 13.87
CA ASP A 343 1.12 -29.51 14.11
C ASP A 343 0.91 -30.27 12.81
N SER A 344 1.05 -31.61 12.87
CA SER A 344 0.94 -32.48 11.70
C SER A 344 -0.50 -32.79 11.33
N ASP A 345 -1.46 -32.55 12.24
CA ASP A 345 -2.87 -32.76 11.97
C ASP A 345 -3.37 -31.72 10.98
N TYR A 346 -4.17 -32.17 10.02
CA TYR A 346 -4.69 -31.29 8.98
C TYR A 346 -5.66 -30.26 9.57
N GLY A 347 -5.34 -28.99 9.35
CA GLY A 347 -6.17 -27.86 9.76
C GLY A 347 -5.66 -26.55 9.20
N GLY A 348 -6.48 -25.51 9.34
CA GLY A 348 -6.17 -24.16 8.90
C GLY A 348 -7.39 -23.25 9.03
N SER A 349 -7.20 -21.98 8.69
CA SER A 349 -8.31 -21.05 8.59
C SER A 349 -8.02 -19.91 7.63
N GLY A 350 -9.08 -19.42 7.00
CA GLY A 350 -9.11 -18.09 6.40
C GLY A 350 -9.07 -16.94 7.39
N GLY A 351 -9.12 -15.72 6.84
CA GLY A 351 -9.04 -14.49 7.61
C GLY A 351 -7.61 -13.96 7.78
N PHE A 352 -7.40 -13.13 8.81
CA PHE A 352 -6.11 -12.51 9.08
C PHE A 352 -5.61 -12.85 10.49
N PRO A 353 -4.39 -13.41 10.63
CA PRO A 353 -3.56 -13.97 9.54
C PRO A 353 -4.22 -15.21 8.93
N ILE A 354 -3.78 -15.60 7.73
CA ILE A 354 -4.14 -16.89 7.14
C ILE A 354 -3.45 -17.98 7.97
N VAL A 355 -4.18 -19.01 8.41
CA VAL A 355 -3.60 -20.08 9.25
C VAL A 355 -3.42 -21.36 8.44
N THR A 356 -2.24 -21.97 8.55
CA THR A 356 -1.93 -23.27 7.95
C THR A 356 -1.09 -24.11 8.90
N THR A 357 -1.22 -25.43 8.80
CA THR A 357 -0.53 -26.42 9.65
C THR A 357 0.62 -27.08 8.89
N LEU A 358 1.35 -28.00 9.52
CA LEU A 358 2.43 -28.74 8.85
C LEU A 358 1.93 -29.86 7.94
N HIS A 359 0.63 -30.16 7.95
CA HIS A 359 0.08 -31.19 7.09
C HIS A 359 0.33 -30.85 5.61
N PRO A 360 0.83 -31.78 4.76
CA PRO A 360 1.21 -31.50 3.38
C PRO A 360 0.10 -30.90 2.50
N ALA A 361 -1.16 -31.18 2.83
CA ALA A 361 -2.33 -30.64 2.13
C ALA A 361 -2.83 -29.29 2.68
N ALA A 362 -2.39 -28.87 3.88
CA ALA A 362 -2.87 -27.64 4.51
C ALA A 362 -2.58 -26.35 3.71
N PRO A 363 -1.50 -26.27 2.90
CA PRO A 363 -1.30 -25.12 2.03
C PRO A 363 -2.43 -24.87 1.02
N GLU A 364 -3.27 -25.85 0.69
CA GLU A 364 -4.39 -25.65 -0.26
C GLU A 364 -5.41 -24.62 0.22
N VAL A 365 -5.71 -24.63 1.52
CA VAL A 365 -6.55 -23.59 2.15
C VAL A 365 -5.83 -22.26 2.05
N ALA A 366 -4.56 -22.19 2.44
CA ALA A 366 -3.80 -20.94 2.37
C ALA A 366 -3.75 -20.35 0.95
N ILE A 367 -3.65 -21.18 -0.10
CA ILE A 367 -3.67 -20.71 -1.48
C ILE A 367 -5.04 -20.12 -1.85
N HIS A 368 -6.14 -20.75 -1.43
CA HIS A 368 -7.49 -20.21 -1.60
C HIS A 368 -7.63 -18.84 -0.91
N GLU A 369 -7.17 -18.74 0.34
CA GLU A 369 -7.23 -17.50 1.14
C GLU A 369 -6.37 -16.36 0.58
N ILE A 370 -5.24 -16.68 -0.07
CA ILE A 370 -4.46 -15.70 -0.83
C ILE A 370 -5.30 -15.10 -1.96
N GLY A 371 -6.24 -15.85 -2.55
CA GLY A 371 -7.22 -15.33 -3.50
C GLY A 371 -8.03 -14.16 -2.94
N HIS A 372 -8.56 -14.30 -1.73
CA HIS A 372 -9.25 -13.22 -1.02
C HIS A 372 -8.30 -12.09 -0.63
N ALA A 373 -7.20 -12.42 0.05
CA ALA A 373 -6.30 -11.44 0.66
C ALA A 373 -5.50 -10.60 -0.35
N HIS A 374 -5.18 -11.20 -1.51
CA HIS A 374 -4.38 -10.57 -2.56
C HIS A 374 -5.27 -9.93 -3.65
N ALA A 375 -6.29 -10.64 -4.12
CA ALA A 375 -7.08 -10.23 -5.29
C ALA A 375 -8.56 -9.94 -5.02
N GLN A 376 -9.00 -9.98 -3.75
CA GLN A 376 -10.40 -9.78 -3.36
C GLN A 376 -11.38 -10.65 -4.13
N LEU A 377 -10.97 -11.87 -4.46
CA LEU A 377 -11.85 -12.85 -5.06
C LEU A 377 -13.00 -13.15 -4.08
N GLY A 378 -14.18 -13.42 -4.60
CA GLY A 378 -15.30 -13.95 -3.85
C GLY A 378 -15.33 -15.45 -3.98
N ASP A 379 -16.03 -16.10 -3.06
CA ASP A 379 -16.24 -17.53 -3.15
C ASP A 379 -17.18 -17.89 -4.29
N GLU A 380 -16.77 -18.90 -5.04
CA GLU A 380 -17.49 -19.41 -6.18
C GLU A 380 -18.39 -20.59 -5.81
N TYR A 381 -18.41 -21.01 -4.54
CA TYR A 381 -19.32 -22.03 -4.06
C TYR A 381 -20.66 -21.43 -3.59
N GLU A 382 -21.70 -22.22 -3.78
CA GLU A 382 -23.10 -21.89 -3.53
C GLU A 382 -23.57 -22.19 -2.09
N ALA A 383 -22.69 -22.76 -1.25
CA ALA A 383 -23.02 -23.14 0.12
C ALA A 383 -23.48 -21.92 0.94
N PRO A 384 -24.69 -21.91 1.52
CA PRO A 384 -25.24 -20.72 2.16
C PRO A 384 -24.40 -20.18 3.31
N PHE A 385 -24.18 -18.86 3.30
CA PHE A 385 -23.50 -18.11 4.34
C PHE A 385 -24.41 -17.00 4.89
N PRO A 386 -25.23 -17.28 5.91
CA PRO A 386 -26.21 -16.32 6.41
C PRO A 386 -25.59 -14.97 6.78
N ASP A 387 -26.25 -13.89 6.39
CA ASP A 387 -25.86 -12.49 6.59
C ASP A 387 -24.52 -12.06 5.97
N TYR A 388 -23.95 -12.85 5.06
CA TYR A 388 -22.79 -12.39 4.29
C TYR A 388 -23.21 -11.23 3.37
N PRO A 389 -22.44 -10.13 3.28
CA PRO A 389 -22.80 -8.99 2.46
C PRO A 389 -22.86 -9.32 0.97
N ASP A 390 -23.98 -9.04 0.33
CA ASP A 390 -24.13 -9.10 -1.12
C ASP A 390 -23.33 -7.98 -1.81
N THR A 391 -22.09 -8.30 -2.18
CA THR A 391 -21.14 -7.39 -2.85
C THR A 391 -20.51 -8.13 -4.00
N GLU A 392 -20.42 -7.55 -5.19
CA GLU A 392 -19.88 -8.30 -6.33
C GLU A 392 -18.35 -8.27 -6.43
N GLU A 393 -17.64 -9.38 -6.26
CA GLU A 393 -16.18 -9.58 -6.39
C GLU A 393 -15.71 -9.74 -7.83
N PRO A 394 -14.41 -9.64 -8.16
CA PRO A 394 -13.94 -9.77 -9.54
C PRO A 394 -14.47 -11.01 -10.29
N ASN A 395 -14.73 -12.11 -9.57
CA ASN A 395 -15.21 -13.39 -10.06
C ASN A 395 -16.65 -13.78 -9.65
N THR A 396 -17.44 -12.88 -9.06
CA THR A 396 -18.86 -13.14 -8.73
C THR A 396 -19.74 -11.98 -9.20
N THR A 397 -20.97 -12.24 -9.63
CA THR A 397 -21.89 -11.17 -10.10
C THR A 397 -23.35 -11.58 -10.01
N THR A 398 -24.25 -10.62 -9.93
CA THR A 398 -25.70 -10.82 -10.13
C THR A 398 -26.16 -10.43 -11.55
N GLN A 399 -25.25 -9.88 -12.37
CA GLN A 399 -25.57 -9.43 -13.72
C GLN A 399 -25.76 -10.61 -14.67
N THR A 400 -26.94 -10.68 -15.29
CA THR A 400 -27.25 -11.64 -16.37
C THR A 400 -27.17 -11.02 -17.76
N ASN A 401 -27.15 -9.69 -17.84
CA ASN A 401 -26.87 -9.00 -19.10
C ASN A 401 -25.41 -9.20 -19.47
N ARG A 402 -25.14 -9.96 -20.54
CA ARG A 402 -23.79 -10.25 -21.06
C ARG A 402 -22.89 -9.02 -21.15
N LEU A 403 -23.42 -7.85 -21.53
CA LEU A 403 -22.63 -6.61 -21.66
C LEU A 403 -22.18 -6.01 -20.31
N LEU A 404 -22.85 -6.38 -19.22
CA LEU A 404 -22.55 -5.92 -17.87
C LEU A 404 -21.75 -6.96 -17.06
N VAL A 405 -21.55 -8.17 -17.59
CA VAL A 405 -20.70 -9.19 -16.97
C VAL A 405 -19.25 -8.72 -17.01
N LYS A 406 -18.62 -8.59 -15.83
CA LYS A 406 -17.27 -8.03 -15.67
C LYS A 406 -16.20 -8.75 -16.49
N TRP A 407 -16.35 -10.06 -16.65
CA TRP A 407 -15.44 -10.90 -17.42
C TRP A 407 -15.98 -11.27 -18.81
N ASN A 408 -16.89 -10.47 -19.39
CA ASN A 408 -17.45 -10.74 -20.72
C ASN A 408 -16.36 -10.90 -21.81
N ALA A 409 -15.22 -10.21 -21.68
CA ALA A 409 -14.07 -10.38 -22.59
C ALA A 409 -13.52 -11.83 -22.61
N TRP A 410 -13.75 -12.61 -21.56
CA TRP A 410 -13.39 -14.02 -21.48
C TRP A 410 -14.46 -14.96 -22.07
N ILE A 411 -15.72 -14.55 -22.12
CA ILE A 411 -16.83 -15.39 -22.58
C ILE A 411 -16.89 -15.39 -24.10
N LEU A 412 -16.61 -16.55 -24.72
CA LEU A 412 -16.71 -16.71 -26.18
C LEU A 412 -18.12 -16.31 -26.69
N PRO A 413 -18.24 -15.76 -27.91
CA PRO A 413 -19.54 -15.34 -28.45
C PRO A 413 -20.61 -16.45 -28.48
N VAL A 414 -20.18 -17.70 -28.64
CA VAL A 414 -21.05 -18.88 -28.72
C VAL A 414 -21.46 -19.45 -27.34
N THR A 415 -20.80 -19.05 -26.25
CA THR A 415 -21.12 -19.56 -24.90
C THR A 415 -22.46 -18.98 -24.44
N PRO A 416 -23.45 -19.79 -24.03
CA PRO A 416 -24.71 -19.28 -23.50
C PRO A 416 -24.50 -18.45 -22.23
N VAL A 417 -25.35 -17.44 -22.00
CA VAL A 417 -25.35 -16.61 -20.78
C VAL A 417 -26.80 -16.50 -20.29
N PRO A 418 -27.16 -17.09 -19.12
CA PRO A 418 -26.34 -17.94 -18.26
C PRO A 418 -25.84 -19.23 -18.94
N THR A 419 -24.71 -19.73 -18.48
CA THR A 419 -24.07 -20.94 -19.03
C THR A 419 -24.57 -22.19 -18.29
N PRO A 420 -25.13 -23.19 -19.00
CA PRO A 420 -25.56 -24.43 -18.36
C PRO A 420 -24.41 -25.18 -17.69
N ALA A 421 -24.61 -25.66 -16.46
CA ALA A 421 -23.67 -26.50 -15.74
C ALA A 421 -23.71 -27.96 -16.26
N THR A 422 -23.37 -28.16 -17.53
CA THR A 422 -23.27 -29.47 -18.18
C THR A 422 -21.84 -29.74 -18.66
N PRO A 423 -21.44 -31.02 -18.85
CA PRO A 423 -20.08 -31.36 -19.28
C PRO A 423 -19.59 -30.64 -20.54
N ALA A 424 -20.50 -30.23 -21.43
CA ALA A 424 -20.17 -29.48 -22.64
C ALA A 424 -19.58 -28.08 -22.36
N TYR A 425 -19.80 -27.53 -21.16
CA TYR A 425 -19.37 -26.17 -20.81
C TYR A 425 -18.36 -26.12 -19.65
N PHE A 426 -18.01 -27.24 -19.01
CA PHE A 426 -17.16 -27.21 -17.80
C PHE A 426 -15.79 -26.54 -17.99
N ASP A 427 -15.23 -26.62 -19.20
CA ASP A 427 -13.91 -26.06 -19.51
C ASP A 427 -13.93 -24.62 -20.04
N VAL A 428 -15.11 -24.08 -20.39
CA VAL A 428 -15.22 -22.70 -20.92
C VAL A 428 -15.41 -21.67 -19.81
N VAL A 429 -14.96 -20.44 -20.06
CA VAL A 429 -15.39 -19.29 -19.27
C VAL A 429 -16.80 -18.90 -19.70
N GLY A 430 -17.70 -18.79 -18.72
CA GLY A 430 -19.12 -18.55 -18.89
C GLY A 430 -19.71 -17.72 -17.76
N LEU A 431 -21.02 -17.85 -17.56
CA LEU A 431 -21.78 -17.25 -16.46
C LEU A 431 -22.58 -18.38 -15.78
N PHE A 432 -21.93 -19.16 -14.91
CA PHE A 432 -22.54 -20.32 -14.25
C PHE A 432 -23.30 -19.87 -13.00
N GLU A 433 -24.56 -20.28 -12.86
CA GLU A 433 -25.37 -19.98 -11.68
C GLU A 433 -24.87 -20.77 -10.45
N GLY A 434 -24.96 -20.14 -9.29
CA GLY A 434 -24.42 -20.62 -8.01
C GLY A 434 -23.07 -19.97 -7.72
N ALA A 435 -23.02 -19.03 -6.79
CA ALA A 435 -21.80 -18.36 -6.35
C ALA A 435 -22.11 -17.50 -5.13
N HIS A 436 -21.09 -16.97 -4.46
CA HIS A 436 -21.27 -16.00 -3.39
C HIS A 436 -22.24 -16.49 -2.31
N TYR A 437 -22.22 -17.80 -2.03
CA TYR A 437 -23.09 -18.42 -1.03
C TYR A 437 -24.59 -18.41 -1.37
N HIS A 438 -24.93 -18.23 -2.64
CA HIS A 438 -26.29 -18.33 -3.15
C HIS A 438 -26.39 -19.43 -4.20
N GLU A 439 -27.40 -20.27 -4.08
CA GLU A 439 -27.72 -21.30 -5.08
C GLU A 439 -28.24 -20.67 -6.38
N PHE A 440 -28.95 -19.53 -6.28
CA PHE A 440 -29.60 -18.85 -7.41
C PHE A 440 -29.31 -17.36 -7.43
N GLY A 441 -29.37 -16.74 -8.61
CA GLY A 441 -29.26 -15.28 -8.77
C GLY A 441 -27.84 -14.69 -8.66
N TRP A 442 -26.85 -15.50 -8.28
CA TRP A 442 -25.44 -15.19 -8.32
C TRP A 442 -24.69 -16.12 -9.27
N PHE A 443 -23.65 -15.59 -9.90
CA PHE A 443 -22.95 -16.26 -10.99
C PHE A 443 -21.44 -16.19 -10.83
N ARG A 444 -20.77 -17.27 -11.24
CA ARG A 444 -19.31 -17.44 -11.29
C ARG A 444 -18.80 -17.64 -12.72
N PRO A 445 -17.51 -17.36 -13.00
CA PRO A 445 -16.94 -17.41 -14.34
C PRO A 445 -16.70 -18.82 -14.87
N LYS A 446 -16.48 -19.82 -14.00
CA LYS A 446 -16.12 -21.17 -14.42
C LYS A 446 -16.77 -22.23 -13.55
N TYR A 447 -16.98 -23.41 -14.13
CA TYR A 447 -17.56 -24.53 -13.38
C TYR A 447 -16.62 -25.01 -12.25
N ARG A 448 -15.31 -25.04 -12.55
CA ARG A 448 -14.22 -25.42 -11.64
C ARG A 448 -13.27 -24.25 -11.41
N CYS A 449 -12.96 -23.99 -10.15
CA CYS A 449 -12.05 -22.94 -9.72
C CYS A 449 -11.58 -23.22 -8.29
N LYS A 450 -10.35 -22.82 -7.96
CA LYS A 450 -9.83 -22.83 -6.59
C LYS A 450 -10.72 -22.08 -5.59
N MET A 451 -11.43 -21.04 -6.03
CA MET A 451 -12.40 -20.29 -5.21
C MET A 451 -13.72 -21.04 -4.99
N ARG A 452 -13.92 -22.22 -5.60
CA ARG A 452 -15.10 -23.07 -5.41
C ARG A 452 -14.76 -24.37 -4.70
N THR A 453 -13.64 -24.97 -5.07
CA THR A 453 -13.22 -26.29 -4.58
C THR A 453 -11.70 -26.30 -4.51
N LEU A 454 -11.13 -26.75 -3.40
CA LEU A 454 -9.67 -26.85 -3.28
C LEU A 454 -9.12 -27.84 -4.32
N TYR A 455 -7.80 -27.81 -4.55
CA TYR A 455 -7.10 -28.58 -5.59
C TYR A 455 -7.43 -28.25 -7.05
N ASP A 456 -8.57 -27.61 -7.36
CA ASP A 456 -8.77 -26.99 -8.67
C ASP A 456 -7.83 -25.78 -8.84
N PRO A 457 -7.38 -25.45 -10.07
CA PRO A 457 -6.62 -24.23 -10.33
C PRO A 457 -7.50 -22.99 -10.22
N PHE A 458 -6.90 -21.82 -10.02
CA PHE A 458 -7.62 -20.57 -10.26
C PHE A 458 -8.12 -20.52 -11.71
N CYS A 459 -9.39 -20.16 -11.91
CA CYS A 459 -9.95 -19.93 -13.24
C CYS A 459 -9.30 -18.69 -13.89
N GLU A 460 -9.51 -18.50 -15.19
CA GLU A 460 -8.92 -17.41 -15.96
C GLU A 460 -9.27 -16.02 -15.41
N VAL A 461 -10.50 -15.85 -14.91
CA VAL A 461 -10.98 -14.59 -14.34
C VAL A 461 -10.35 -14.31 -12.96
N CYS A 462 -10.23 -15.34 -12.13
CA CYS A 462 -9.47 -15.25 -10.88
C CYS A 462 -7.99 -14.97 -11.13
N GLY A 463 -7.42 -15.63 -12.14
CA GLY A 463 -6.05 -15.43 -12.59
C GLY A 463 -5.80 -14.00 -13.06
N GLU A 464 -6.70 -13.43 -13.87
CA GLU A 464 -6.61 -12.02 -14.29
C GLU A 464 -6.58 -11.09 -13.07
N ALA A 465 -7.46 -11.29 -12.09
CA ALA A 465 -7.49 -10.47 -10.88
C ALA A 465 -6.21 -10.61 -10.04
N LEU A 466 -5.67 -11.82 -9.88
CA LEU A 466 -4.39 -12.07 -9.19
C LEU A 466 -3.20 -11.36 -9.86
N VAL A 467 -3.15 -11.38 -11.19
CA VAL A 467 -2.10 -10.67 -11.95
C VAL A 467 -2.24 -9.18 -11.73
N LYS A 468 -3.43 -8.63 -11.93
CA LYS A 468 -3.73 -7.21 -11.73
C LYS A 468 -3.38 -6.72 -10.33
N SER A 469 -3.78 -7.43 -9.28
CA SER A 469 -3.47 -7.04 -7.90
C SER A 469 -1.98 -7.17 -7.56
N THR A 470 -1.23 -8.01 -8.27
CA THR A 470 0.24 -8.01 -8.17
C THR A 470 0.83 -6.73 -8.75
N TYR A 471 0.35 -6.31 -9.93
CA TYR A 471 0.75 -5.08 -10.60
C TYR A 471 0.36 -3.81 -9.84
N GLU A 472 -0.75 -3.82 -9.10
CA GLU A 472 -1.11 -2.71 -8.21
C GLU A 472 -0.01 -2.44 -7.15
N LEU A 473 0.75 -3.45 -6.73
CA LEU A 473 1.70 -3.34 -5.61
C LEU A 473 3.16 -3.13 -6.04
N LEU A 474 3.41 -2.79 -7.31
CA LEU A 474 4.75 -2.58 -7.85
C LEU A 474 4.78 -1.57 -9.00
N HIS A 475 6.00 -1.20 -9.37
CA HIS A 475 6.42 -0.43 -10.51
C HIS A 475 7.17 -1.35 -11.48
N LEU A 476 6.77 -1.27 -12.74
CA LEU A 476 7.39 -1.94 -13.88
C LEU A 476 8.75 -1.35 -14.25
N ILE A 477 9.00 -0.08 -13.94
CA ILE A 477 10.27 0.59 -14.20
C ILE A 477 11.04 0.69 -12.89
N GLU A 478 12.08 -0.13 -12.73
CA GLU A 478 12.90 -0.11 -11.51
C GLU A 478 13.86 1.07 -11.48
N GLU A 479 14.43 1.40 -12.63
CA GLU A 479 15.38 2.49 -12.77
C GLU A 479 15.24 3.15 -14.13
N ALA A 480 15.59 4.43 -14.19
CA ALA A 480 15.63 5.17 -15.42
C ALA A 480 16.79 6.16 -15.40
N SER A 481 17.45 6.31 -16.55
CA SER A 481 18.55 7.25 -16.72
C SER A 481 18.35 8.08 -17.99
N PRO A 482 18.35 9.42 -17.92
CA PRO A 482 18.34 10.25 -16.71
C PRO A 482 17.16 9.92 -15.78
N SER A 483 17.19 10.38 -14.53
CA SER A 483 16.14 10.08 -13.55
C SER A 483 14.75 10.50 -14.05
N ALA A 484 13.72 9.79 -13.61
CA ALA A 484 12.33 10.09 -13.95
C ALA A 484 12.00 11.59 -13.77
N GLY A 485 11.34 12.19 -14.76
CA GLY A 485 10.95 13.60 -14.71
C GLY A 485 12.07 14.62 -14.92
N ALA A 486 13.32 14.18 -15.15
CA ALA A 486 14.42 15.12 -15.33
C ALA A 486 14.24 16.02 -16.56
N SER A 487 14.71 17.27 -16.42
CA SER A 487 14.96 18.18 -17.52
C SER A 487 16.36 17.91 -18.08
N VAL A 488 16.46 17.65 -19.38
CA VAL A 488 17.69 17.21 -20.04
C VAL A 488 18.04 18.18 -21.17
N PRO A 489 19.19 18.87 -21.10
CA PRO A 489 19.61 19.76 -22.17
C PRO A 489 20.13 18.95 -23.38
N ALA A 490 19.66 19.30 -24.57
CA ALA A 490 20.09 18.77 -25.85
C ALA A 490 20.90 19.83 -26.61
N VAL A 491 22.22 19.85 -26.39
CA VAL A 491 23.14 20.83 -26.96
C VAL A 491 24.05 20.17 -28.00
N GLY A 492 24.25 20.83 -29.13
CA GLY A 492 25.10 20.34 -30.22
C GLY A 492 24.48 19.18 -31.00
N THR A 493 25.29 18.23 -31.43
CA THR A 493 24.90 17.13 -32.33
C THR A 493 25.05 15.73 -31.71
N ALA A 494 25.56 15.63 -30.49
CA ALA A 494 25.80 14.35 -29.83
C ALA A 494 24.46 13.67 -29.46
N PRO A 495 24.30 12.36 -29.69
CA PRO A 495 23.14 11.62 -29.20
C PRO A 495 23.07 11.63 -27.67
N ILE A 496 21.85 11.74 -27.14
CA ILE A 496 21.58 11.73 -25.70
C ILE A 496 20.99 10.36 -25.35
N PRO A 497 21.65 9.55 -24.51
CA PRO A 497 21.15 8.25 -24.13
C PRO A 497 20.05 8.36 -23.07
N PHE A 498 18.99 7.61 -23.29
CA PHE A 498 17.94 7.34 -22.32
C PHE A 498 17.82 5.83 -22.14
N THR A 499 17.63 5.39 -20.89
CA THR A 499 17.47 3.97 -20.56
C THR A 499 16.38 3.78 -19.51
N VAL A 500 15.68 2.65 -19.60
CA VAL A 500 14.76 2.15 -18.58
C VAL A 500 15.18 0.71 -18.23
N ARG A 501 15.30 0.41 -16.93
CA ARG A 501 15.41 -0.97 -16.46
C ARG A 501 14.04 -1.45 -16.02
N THR A 502 13.57 -2.51 -16.67
CA THR A 502 12.23 -3.04 -16.46
C THR A 502 12.25 -4.22 -15.47
N LEU A 503 11.16 -4.39 -14.74
CA LEU A 503 10.89 -5.53 -13.87
C LEU A 503 10.06 -6.56 -14.65
N ALA A 504 10.69 -7.39 -15.49
CA ALA A 504 9.95 -8.39 -16.28
C ALA A 504 9.50 -9.59 -15.42
N PRO A 505 8.31 -10.19 -15.69
CA PRO A 505 7.87 -11.40 -15.00
C PRO A 505 8.71 -12.62 -15.45
N ARG A 506 8.63 -13.74 -14.72
CA ARG A 506 9.30 -14.98 -15.16
C ARG A 506 8.72 -15.55 -16.46
N ALA A 507 7.44 -15.29 -16.74
CA ALA A 507 6.76 -15.83 -17.92
C ALA A 507 7.17 -15.18 -19.25
N GLY A 508 7.81 -14.01 -19.24
CA GLY A 508 8.19 -13.34 -20.48
C GLY A 508 8.72 -11.93 -20.28
N ASP A 509 9.09 -11.30 -21.40
CA ASP A 509 9.60 -9.94 -21.42
C ASP A 509 8.46 -8.91 -21.44
N LEU A 510 8.79 -7.68 -21.01
CA LEU A 510 7.90 -6.54 -21.11
C LEU A 510 8.15 -5.79 -22.43
N GLU A 511 7.07 -5.28 -23.01
CA GLU A 511 7.13 -4.42 -24.18
C GLU A 511 7.53 -3.01 -23.75
N VAL A 512 8.49 -2.41 -24.46
CA VAL A 512 8.85 -1.00 -24.30
C VAL A 512 8.47 -0.27 -25.58
N GLN A 513 7.95 0.95 -25.45
CA GLN A 513 7.74 1.83 -26.60
C GLN A 513 8.07 3.27 -26.22
N TRP A 514 8.87 3.94 -27.06
CA TRP A 514 9.26 5.33 -26.87
C TRP A 514 8.38 6.30 -27.66
N TYR A 515 8.17 7.49 -27.10
CA TYR A 515 7.41 8.58 -27.68
C TYR A 515 8.17 9.90 -27.56
N THR A 516 8.16 10.71 -28.61
CA THR A 516 8.66 12.10 -28.59
C THR A 516 7.52 13.04 -28.97
N ASN A 517 7.22 14.03 -28.13
CA ASN A 517 6.10 14.97 -28.32
C ASN A 517 4.76 14.27 -28.54
N GLY A 518 4.55 13.15 -27.84
CA GLY A 518 3.36 12.30 -27.98
C GLY A 518 3.33 11.42 -29.23
N ILE A 519 4.34 11.51 -30.10
CA ILE A 519 4.44 10.73 -31.35
C ILE A 519 5.33 9.52 -31.13
N LEU A 520 4.88 8.35 -31.60
CA LEU A 520 5.62 7.10 -31.53
C LEU A 520 6.97 7.19 -32.27
N VAL A 521 8.05 6.79 -31.60
CA VAL A 521 9.37 6.64 -32.23
C VAL A 521 9.45 5.25 -32.86
N ALA A 522 9.37 5.18 -34.18
CA ALA A 522 9.28 3.92 -34.91
C ALA A 522 10.50 3.01 -34.64
N GLY A 523 10.24 1.75 -34.28
CA GLY A 523 11.26 0.74 -33.99
C GLY A 523 12.01 0.92 -32.67
N ALA A 524 11.72 1.98 -31.90
CA ALA A 524 12.27 2.15 -30.56
C ALA A 524 11.46 1.32 -29.57
N THR A 525 11.74 0.01 -29.54
CA THR A 525 11.08 -0.95 -28.64
C THR A 525 12.00 -1.59 -27.61
N GLY A 526 13.27 -1.15 -27.57
CA GLY A 526 14.24 -1.62 -26.59
C GLY A 526 14.23 -0.79 -25.30
N PRO A 527 14.95 -1.26 -24.26
CA PRO A 527 15.09 -0.54 -22.99
C PRO A 527 15.94 0.73 -23.09
N ALA A 528 16.52 1.02 -24.26
CA ALA A 528 17.36 2.18 -24.49
C ALA A 528 16.97 2.92 -25.77
N LEU A 529 17.05 4.25 -25.71
CA LEU A 529 16.90 5.14 -26.86
C LEU A 529 18.02 6.18 -26.86
N SER A 530 18.67 6.37 -28.00
CA SER A 530 19.60 7.50 -28.20
C SER A 530 18.91 8.56 -29.03
N LEU A 531 18.60 9.69 -28.42
CA LEU A 531 17.88 10.79 -29.06
C LEU A 531 18.88 11.76 -29.72
N LEU A 532 18.72 12.01 -31.01
CA LEU A 532 19.53 13.00 -31.73
C LEU A 532 18.90 14.39 -31.57
N PRO A 533 19.66 15.41 -31.09
CA PRO A 533 19.15 16.77 -30.97
C PRO A 533 18.58 17.32 -32.29
N THR A 534 19.14 16.94 -33.44
CA THR A 534 18.68 17.38 -34.77
C THR A 534 17.26 16.91 -35.12
N GLY A 535 16.76 15.85 -34.48
CA GLY A 535 15.39 15.34 -34.67
C GLY A 535 14.34 16.01 -33.77
N LEU A 536 14.75 16.94 -32.91
CA LEU A 536 13.87 17.62 -31.95
C LEU A 536 13.43 19.00 -32.45
N LEU A 537 12.26 19.45 -31.97
CA LEU A 537 11.81 20.83 -32.17
C LEU A 537 12.68 21.77 -31.32
N GLU A 538 12.85 23.02 -31.75
CA GLU A 538 13.50 24.04 -30.93
C GLU A 538 12.66 24.33 -29.67
N GLY A 539 13.32 24.44 -28.51
CA GLY A 539 12.66 24.61 -27.22
C GLY A 539 12.37 23.29 -26.50
N SER A 540 11.23 23.22 -25.82
CA SER A 540 10.84 22.08 -24.99
C SER A 540 10.29 20.93 -25.85
N ASN A 541 10.80 19.73 -25.62
CA ASN A 541 10.28 18.49 -26.18
C ASN A 541 9.94 17.53 -25.03
N SER A 542 8.85 16.79 -25.15
CA SER A 542 8.56 15.69 -24.22
C SER A 542 9.14 14.39 -24.77
N LEU A 543 9.80 13.63 -23.91
CA LEU A 543 10.18 12.25 -24.19
C LEU A 543 9.47 11.35 -23.19
N ALA A 544 8.99 10.19 -23.62
CA ALA A 544 8.44 9.19 -22.73
C ALA A 544 8.80 7.78 -23.18
N ALA A 545 8.95 6.89 -22.20
CA ALA A 545 8.95 5.45 -22.40
C ALA A 545 7.69 4.89 -21.72
N VAL A 546 6.98 4.02 -22.43
CA VAL A 546 5.87 3.23 -21.89
C VAL A 546 6.33 1.79 -21.85
N VAL A 547 6.24 1.18 -20.67
CA VAL A 547 6.53 -0.24 -20.43
C VAL A 547 5.20 -0.94 -20.18
N HIS A 548 4.96 -2.06 -20.83
CA HIS A 548 3.68 -2.77 -20.79
C HIS A 548 3.89 -4.28 -20.73
N ASP A 549 3.11 -4.97 -19.89
CA ASP A 549 2.99 -6.42 -19.93
C ASP A 549 1.84 -6.83 -20.88
N ALA A 550 2.17 -7.39 -22.04
CA ALA A 550 1.20 -7.88 -23.02
C ALA A 550 0.69 -9.31 -22.73
N THR A 551 0.81 -9.78 -21.47
CA THR A 551 0.35 -11.10 -21.03
C THR A 551 -1.09 -11.39 -21.45
N SER A 552 -1.31 -12.57 -22.03
CA SER A 552 -2.66 -13.03 -22.37
C SER A 552 -3.50 -13.39 -21.14
N ARG A 553 -2.92 -13.33 -19.93
CA ARG A 553 -3.61 -13.57 -18.66
C ARG A 553 -4.52 -12.43 -18.24
N VAL A 554 -4.39 -11.25 -18.87
CA VAL A 554 -5.26 -10.10 -18.63
C VAL A 554 -5.89 -9.69 -19.96
N ARG A 555 -7.20 -9.86 -20.11
CA ARG A 555 -7.92 -9.48 -21.34
C ARG A 555 -8.41 -8.05 -21.33
N THR A 556 -8.65 -7.50 -20.15
CA THR A 556 -9.23 -6.16 -20.03
C THR A 556 -8.45 -5.37 -19.01
N ASP A 557 -7.75 -4.31 -19.42
CA ASP A 557 -7.06 -3.41 -18.49
C ASP A 557 -7.47 -1.95 -18.73
N PRO A 558 -8.71 -1.57 -18.34
CA PRO A 558 -9.20 -0.21 -18.57
C PRO A 558 -8.48 0.83 -17.71
N GLU A 559 -7.78 0.40 -16.68
CA GLU A 559 -7.09 1.26 -15.72
C GLU A 559 -5.60 1.43 -16.06
N GLY A 560 -5.10 0.64 -17.01
CA GLY A 560 -3.71 0.68 -17.45
C GLY A 560 -2.73 0.20 -16.39
N ILE A 561 -3.16 -0.68 -15.47
CA ILE A 561 -2.33 -1.16 -14.36
C ILE A 561 -1.20 -2.08 -14.81
N LEU A 562 -1.28 -2.69 -16.01
CA LEU A 562 -0.19 -3.44 -16.62
C LEU A 562 0.76 -2.55 -17.44
N SER A 563 0.58 -1.23 -17.39
CA SER A 563 1.42 -0.25 -18.07
C SER A 563 2.01 0.76 -17.10
N GLU A 564 3.28 1.12 -17.31
CA GLU A 564 3.90 2.25 -16.63
C GLU A 564 4.50 3.22 -17.64
N ARG A 565 4.28 4.52 -17.41
CA ARG A 565 4.84 5.59 -18.23
C ARG A 565 5.82 6.42 -17.41
N ILE A 566 7.04 6.51 -17.91
CA ILE A 566 8.03 7.48 -17.46
C ILE A 566 8.20 8.59 -18.50
N SER A 567 8.51 9.80 -18.05
CA SER A 567 8.67 10.94 -18.96
C SER A 567 9.81 11.87 -18.54
N TRP A 568 10.37 12.55 -19.53
CA TRP A 568 11.42 13.56 -19.41
C TRP A 568 11.05 14.79 -20.21
N THR A 569 11.63 15.92 -19.84
CA THR A 569 11.61 17.13 -20.66
C THR A 569 12.98 17.30 -21.30
N VAL A 570 13.04 17.36 -22.63
CA VAL A 570 14.29 17.53 -23.38
C VAL A 570 14.32 18.92 -24.02
N TRP A 571 15.30 19.72 -23.64
CA TRP A 571 15.42 21.11 -24.09
C TRP A 571 16.43 21.22 -25.22
N ARG A 572 15.95 21.44 -26.44
CA ARG A 572 16.81 21.63 -27.62
C ARG A 572 17.10 23.10 -27.85
N TYR A 573 18.38 23.42 -27.89
CA TYR A 573 18.87 24.76 -28.21
C TYR A 573 19.89 24.68 -29.34
N ASN A 574 19.68 25.44 -30.42
CA ASN A 574 20.61 25.46 -31.56
C ASN A 574 21.99 25.99 -31.16
N ASP A 575 22.04 26.91 -30.20
CA ASP A 575 23.24 27.44 -29.56
C ASP A 575 22.96 27.65 -28.07
N PRO A 576 23.93 27.53 -27.15
CA PRO A 576 23.73 28.01 -25.78
C PRO A 576 23.32 29.51 -25.82
N PRO A 577 22.34 29.95 -25.01
CA PRO A 577 21.86 31.33 -25.09
C PRO A 577 23.01 32.28 -24.77
N ALA A 578 23.28 33.22 -25.66
CA ALA A 578 24.24 34.28 -25.39
C ALA A 578 23.68 35.22 -24.31
N LEU A 579 24.23 35.14 -23.10
CA LEU A 579 24.02 36.17 -22.10
C LEU A 579 24.76 37.44 -22.54
N THR A 580 23.99 38.47 -22.87
CA THR A 580 24.53 39.79 -23.21
C THR A 580 24.54 40.66 -21.97
N ILE A 581 25.69 41.25 -21.66
CA ILE A 581 25.86 42.21 -20.58
C ILE A 581 26.17 43.56 -21.21
N ALA A 582 25.25 44.52 -21.08
CA ALA A 582 25.45 45.89 -21.52
C ALA A 582 25.58 46.80 -20.29
N HIS A 583 26.58 47.68 -20.28
CA HIS A 583 26.69 48.70 -19.24
C HIS A 583 25.98 49.97 -19.72
N THR A 584 24.94 50.37 -19.00
CA THR A 584 24.19 51.60 -19.24
C THR A 584 24.17 52.37 -17.92
N PRO A 585 25.19 53.22 -17.67
CA PRO A 585 25.36 53.88 -16.37
C PRO A 585 24.06 54.51 -15.86
N PRO A 586 23.65 54.24 -14.60
CA PRO A 586 24.41 53.54 -13.54
C PRO A 586 24.20 52.02 -13.48
N MET A 587 23.53 51.38 -14.45
CA MET A 587 23.09 49.98 -14.38
C MET A 587 23.82 49.05 -15.37
N LEU A 588 23.83 47.75 -15.06
CA LEU A 588 24.05 46.68 -16.02
C LEU A 588 22.71 46.16 -16.53
N ILE A 589 22.61 45.96 -17.84
CA ILE A 589 21.48 45.30 -18.49
C ILE A 589 21.94 43.92 -18.91
N LEU A 590 21.42 42.91 -18.22
CA LEU A 590 21.62 41.49 -18.51
C LEU A 590 20.45 41.05 -19.38
N SER A 591 20.73 40.45 -20.54
CA SER A 591 19.66 39.98 -21.42
C SER A 591 20.02 38.73 -22.19
N TRP A 592 19.00 37.94 -22.52
CA TRP A 592 19.13 36.73 -23.34
C TRP A 592 17.87 36.53 -24.18
N PRO A 593 17.90 35.71 -25.24
CA PRO A 593 16.75 35.52 -26.10
C PRO A 593 15.55 34.91 -25.35
N ALA A 594 14.35 35.44 -25.59
CA ALA A 594 13.11 35.02 -24.94
C ALA A 594 12.61 33.64 -25.41
N SER A 595 13.23 33.06 -26.46
CA SER A 595 13.05 31.66 -26.84
C SER A 595 13.60 30.67 -25.79
N TYR A 596 14.45 31.13 -24.87
CA TYR A 596 15.01 30.36 -23.77
C TYR A 596 14.24 30.65 -22.48
N SER A 597 12.97 30.24 -22.43
CA SER A 597 12.13 30.34 -21.23
C SER A 597 12.53 29.28 -20.20
N GLY A 598 12.38 29.60 -18.90
CA GLY A 598 12.73 28.69 -17.80
C GLY A 598 14.21 28.66 -17.41
N VAL A 599 15.09 29.36 -18.15
CA VAL A 599 16.50 29.51 -17.82
C VAL A 599 16.67 30.42 -16.61
N GLU A 600 17.51 30.01 -15.66
CA GLU A 600 17.82 30.80 -14.46
C GLU A 600 19.12 31.58 -14.66
N LEU A 601 19.10 32.86 -14.26
CA LEU A 601 20.30 33.67 -14.21
C LEU A 601 20.97 33.46 -12.86
N GLU A 602 22.24 33.07 -12.87
CA GLU A 602 23.04 32.89 -11.67
C GLU A 602 24.25 33.81 -11.68
N GLU A 603 24.74 34.15 -10.49
CA GLU A 603 25.89 35.01 -10.26
C GLU A 603 26.91 34.40 -9.29
N SER A 604 28.16 34.85 -9.41
CA SER A 604 29.27 34.42 -8.55
C SER A 604 30.40 35.46 -8.52
N PRO A 605 31.16 35.59 -7.41
CA PRO A 605 32.39 36.39 -7.39
C PRO A 605 33.60 35.73 -8.08
N SER A 606 33.48 34.47 -8.53
CA SER A 606 34.54 33.69 -9.21
C SER A 606 33.98 32.88 -10.37
N LEU A 607 34.80 32.54 -11.39
CA LEU A 607 34.41 31.65 -12.50
C LEU A 607 34.25 30.19 -12.08
N ALA A 608 34.92 29.75 -11.01
CA ALA A 608 34.88 28.38 -10.51
C ALA A 608 34.50 28.31 -9.03
N PRO A 609 33.31 28.80 -8.63
CA PRO A 609 32.86 28.71 -7.25
C PRO A 609 32.37 27.28 -6.93
N PRO A 610 32.34 26.87 -5.66
CA PRO A 610 31.72 25.62 -5.24
C PRO A 610 30.20 25.59 -5.49
N ALA A 611 29.55 26.77 -5.56
CA ALA A 611 28.15 26.93 -5.93
C ALA A 611 27.93 28.32 -6.55
N TRP A 612 27.02 28.42 -7.51
CA TRP A 612 26.52 29.70 -8.04
C TRP A 612 25.23 30.09 -7.33
N ALA A 613 24.99 31.39 -7.15
CA ALA A 613 23.78 31.91 -6.51
C ALA A 613 22.77 32.36 -7.56
N ALA A 614 21.49 32.03 -7.40
CA ALA A 614 20.45 32.58 -8.27
C ALA A 614 20.34 34.10 -8.08
N VAL A 615 20.21 34.84 -9.18
CA VAL A 615 19.92 36.27 -9.14
C VAL A 615 18.46 36.46 -8.71
N PRO A 616 18.18 37.16 -7.59
CA PRO A 616 16.83 37.19 -6.99
C PRO A 616 15.82 38.03 -7.78
N ALA A 617 16.29 38.90 -8.69
CA ALA A 617 15.42 39.68 -9.55
C ALA A 617 14.84 38.81 -10.67
N ALA A 618 13.53 38.89 -10.91
CA ALA A 618 12.90 38.23 -12.04
C ALA A 618 13.17 39.02 -13.33
N PRO A 619 13.55 38.35 -14.44
CA PRO A 619 13.69 39.03 -15.72
C PRO A 619 12.33 39.45 -16.28
N ILE A 620 12.29 40.59 -16.94
CA ILE A 620 11.12 41.10 -17.64
C ILE A 620 11.23 40.75 -19.12
N ARG A 621 10.15 40.25 -19.72
CA ARG A 621 10.12 40.00 -21.17
C ARG A 621 9.94 41.33 -21.92
N GLN A 622 10.94 41.71 -22.71
CA GLN A 622 10.89 42.87 -23.61
C GLN A 622 11.11 42.39 -25.04
N GLY A 623 10.03 42.33 -25.83
CA GLY A 623 10.08 41.82 -27.20
C GLY A 623 10.52 40.35 -27.27
N ASP A 624 11.60 40.09 -27.98
CA ASP A 624 12.23 38.79 -28.19
C ASP A 624 13.35 38.48 -27.17
N ARG A 625 13.46 39.26 -26.08
CA ARG A 625 14.47 39.06 -25.03
C ARG A 625 13.87 39.06 -23.62
N TYR A 626 14.50 38.31 -22.73
CA TYR A 626 14.42 38.53 -21.29
C TYR A 626 15.47 39.56 -20.89
N VAL A 627 15.09 40.51 -20.04
CA VAL A 627 15.94 41.62 -19.62
C VAL A 627 15.88 41.77 -18.09
N LEU A 628 17.04 41.94 -17.46
CA LEU A 628 17.20 42.16 -16.03
C LEU A 628 18.23 43.26 -15.80
N THR A 629 17.91 44.21 -14.92
CA THR A 629 18.85 45.26 -14.51
C THR A 629 19.53 44.91 -13.21
N ALA A 630 20.85 45.04 -13.15
CA ALA A 630 21.65 44.83 -11.95
C ALA A 630 22.56 46.04 -11.69
N GLU A 631 22.76 46.40 -10.43
CA GLU A 631 23.70 47.46 -10.07
C GLU A 631 25.16 46.95 -10.14
N PRO A 632 26.08 47.67 -10.79
CA PRO A 632 27.50 47.36 -10.75
C PRO A 632 28.07 47.73 -9.37
N ILE A 633 28.00 46.79 -8.43
CA ILE A 633 28.61 46.92 -7.10
C ILE A 633 30.11 46.57 -7.23
N GLY A 634 31.01 47.38 -6.66
CA GLY A 634 32.47 47.46 -6.90
C GLY A 634 33.36 46.22 -6.65
N THR A 635 32.86 45.02 -6.88
CA THR A 635 33.59 43.74 -6.91
C THR A 635 33.33 43.04 -8.24
N THR A 636 34.28 42.25 -8.73
CA THR A 636 34.07 41.45 -9.95
C THR A 636 32.95 40.44 -9.72
N ARG A 637 31.96 40.43 -10.62
CA ARG A 637 30.86 39.46 -10.65
C ARG A 637 30.83 38.77 -12.00
N TYR A 638 30.60 37.48 -11.97
CA TYR A 638 30.40 36.63 -13.13
C TYR A 638 28.93 36.23 -13.16
N PHE A 639 28.38 36.10 -14.36
CA PHE A 639 27.01 35.67 -14.58
C PHE A 639 26.99 34.49 -15.53
N ARG A 640 26.05 33.57 -15.32
CA ARG A 640 25.77 32.48 -16.25
C ARG A 640 24.28 32.24 -16.37
N LEU A 641 23.90 31.63 -17.47
CA LEU A 641 22.56 31.10 -17.67
C LEU A 641 22.58 29.61 -17.34
N ARG A 642 21.84 29.21 -16.31
CA ARG A 642 21.59 27.82 -15.98
C ARG A 642 20.33 27.37 -16.71
N ILE A 643 20.52 26.49 -17.68
CA ILE A 643 19.41 25.75 -18.27
C ILE A 643 19.00 24.69 -17.21
N PRO A 644 17.73 24.65 -16.79
CA PRO A 644 17.26 23.74 -15.75
C PRO A 644 17.31 22.26 -16.14
#